data_AF-A0A2D5IJE4-F1
#
_entry.id   AF-A0A2D5IJE4-F1
#
_cell.length_a   1.000
_cell.length_b   1.000
_cell.length_c   1.000
_cell.angle_alpha   90.00
_cell.angle_beta   90.00
_cell.angle_gamma   90.00
#
_symmetry.space_group_name_H-M   'P 1'
#
loop_
_entity.id
_entity.type
_entity.pdbx_description
1 polymer ?
#
loop_
_entity_poly.entity_id
_entity_poly.type
_entity_poly.pdbx_seq_one_letter_code
_entity_poly.pdbx_strand_id
1 'polypeptide(L)'
;MFTKLEATTRQEVLDQGIMPDQITLSRIAHIRTAGSQQILEVAFGSEQRMRSDFDAAHLKRFGFIPKYQHLIIDLLSSEAIGATGEAASASVESSPKAAADKVTELYENGAGSTVALIDRASLQKGQKLTGPAVIFEDTGTNVIDRGWQAETVDGGNLILKRIEPIKRAEAIGTSVDPVMLEVFNNLFMSTAEQMGATLANTAYSVNIKERLDFSCAIFGPEGDLVANAPHVPVHLGSMSESVRRILQQNEGKIRPGDVFMMNNPFNGGTHLPDVTVITPVFDNSETDIIFLVASRGHHADIGGKTPGSAPPDSQHIEEEGVLIDNFLLVSKGVFQESETRDLLASARYPCRNIDQNMADLGAQIAANATGAEGLRKTVDHFGLDVVHAYMGHVQDNAEESVRRVLDVLKDCSFRYPLDSGAEIAVKIEVEKSARKAVIDFTGTSPQDRQNYNAPRSICRAVVLYVFRTLVGADIPMNEGCLKPLDIRIPDGSMINPRYPAAVISGNTEVSQAIADTLYGALGVIAGSQGTMNNFVYGNERYQNYETIGGGTGAGPDFCGASAVHSHMTNTRMTDPEVLESRFPVRVDEFSIRHGSGGQGAYSGGDGITRKLAFLEPMTVTVLSSHRVTEPTGSMGGGAGKCGENMIARQDGALEKLQGNDAAQMSAGDVFIMHTPGGGGYFTKISHVLKQ
;
A
#
# COMPACT_ATOMS: atom_id res chain seq x y z
N MET A 1 -28.85 29.72 -12.17
CA MET A 1 -27.48 29.74 -11.59
C MET A 1 -26.42 29.93 -12.67
N PHE A 2 -26.35 29.07 -13.70
CA PHE A 2 -25.37 29.22 -14.80
C PHE A 2 -25.32 30.61 -15.45
N THR A 3 -26.46 31.21 -15.78
CA THR A 3 -26.49 32.57 -16.37
C THR A 3 -25.69 33.60 -15.57
N LYS A 4 -25.69 33.50 -14.23
CA LYS A 4 -24.93 34.40 -13.36
C LYS A 4 -23.44 34.04 -13.34
N LEU A 5 -23.11 32.76 -13.22
CA LEU A 5 -21.71 32.26 -13.25
C LEU A 5 -21.03 32.57 -14.58
N GLU A 6 -21.73 32.36 -15.69
CA GLU A 6 -21.24 32.64 -17.03
C GLU A 6 -21.03 34.13 -17.25
N ALA A 7 -21.92 34.99 -16.74
CA ALA A 7 -21.74 36.43 -16.84
C ALA A 7 -20.49 36.89 -16.09
N THR A 8 -20.26 36.39 -14.87
CA THR A 8 -19.06 36.70 -14.07
C THR A 8 -17.79 36.21 -14.74
N THR A 9 -17.71 34.92 -15.09
CA THR A 9 -16.51 34.32 -15.70
C THR A 9 -16.22 34.89 -17.09
N ARG A 10 -17.25 35.16 -17.90
CA ARG A 10 -17.08 35.85 -19.19
C ARG A 10 -16.53 37.27 -18.98
N GLN A 11 -17.02 38.01 -17.98
CA GLN A 11 -16.54 39.37 -17.72
C GLN A 11 -15.06 39.36 -17.31
N GLU A 12 -14.62 38.43 -16.47
CA GLU A 12 -13.21 38.30 -16.10
C GLU A 12 -12.29 38.06 -17.31
N VAL A 13 -12.75 37.30 -18.30
CA VAL A 13 -11.98 37.07 -19.55
C VAL A 13 -12.06 38.28 -20.50
N LEU A 14 -13.20 38.98 -20.54
CA LEU A 14 -13.32 40.26 -21.28
C LEU A 14 -12.41 41.34 -20.72
N ASP A 15 -12.27 41.42 -19.39
CA ASP A 15 -11.42 42.39 -18.70
C ASP A 15 -9.92 42.16 -18.98
N GLN A 16 -9.56 40.96 -19.45
CA GLN A 16 -8.22 40.63 -19.95
C GLN A 16 -8.00 41.04 -21.42
N GLY A 17 -9.00 41.65 -22.06
CA GLY A 17 -8.92 42.18 -23.43
C GLY A 17 -9.25 41.18 -24.54
N ILE A 18 -9.82 40.01 -24.20
CA ILE A 18 -10.26 39.02 -25.19
C ILE A 18 -11.61 39.44 -25.78
N MET A 19 -11.78 39.30 -27.11
CA MET A 19 -13.04 39.67 -27.76
C MET A 19 -14.18 38.69 -27.44
N PRO A 20 -15.45 39.14 -27.35
CA PRO A 20 -16.57 38.28 -26.97
C PRO A 20 -16.79 37.03 -27.83
N ASP A 21 -16.46 37.09 -29.11
CA ASP A 21 -16.55 35.99 -30.08
C ASP A 21 -15.39 34.97 -29.97
N GLN A 22 -14.35 35.31 -29.20
CA GLN A 22 -13.21 34.44 -28.88
C GLN A 22 -13.33 33.77 -27.51
N ILE A 23 -14.46 33.94 -26.80
CA ILE A 23 -14.70 33.35 -25.48
C ILE A 23 -15.65 32.16 -25.61
N THR A 24 -15.15 30.97 -25.28
CA THR A 24 -15.97 29.76 -25.17
C THR A 24 -16.32 29.51 -23.70
N LEU A 25 -17.56 29.07 -23.43
CA LEU A 25 -18.01 28.72 -22.09
C LEU A 25 -18.17 27.20 -21.96
N SER A 26 -17.59 26.63 -20.91
CA SER A 26 -17.77 25.23 -20.52
C SER A 26 -18.62 25.17 -19.26
N ARG A 27 -19.60 24.25 -19.23
CA ARG A 27 -20.52 24.05 -18.11
C ARG A 27 -20.36 22.65 -17.56
N ILE A 28 -20.05 22.53 -16.27
CA ILE A 28 -19.79 21.25 -15.62
C ILE A 28 -20.74 21.09 -14.43
N ALA A 29 -21.33 19.91 -14.33
CA ALA A 29 -22.09 19.45 -13.19
C ALA A 29 -21.24 18.48 -12.38
N HIS A 30 -21.16 18.71 -11.07
CA HIS A 30 -20.45 17.88 -10.12
C HIS A 30 -21.49 17.01 -9.42
N ILE A 31 -21.57 15.73 -9.81
CA ILE A 31 -22.66 14.82 -9.44
C ILE A 31 -22.17 13.72 -8.51
N ARG A 32 -23.00 13.37 -7.52
CA ARG A 32 -22.79 12.24 -6.62
C ARG A 32 -24.09 11.49 -6.30
N THR A 33 -24.00 10.27 -5.78
CA THR A 33 -25.17 9.57 -5.21
C THR A 33 -25.47 10.08 -3.80
N ALA A 34 -26.69 9.90 -3.30
CA ALA A 34 -27.07 10.37 -1.96
C ALA A 34 -26.24 9.75 -0.82
N GLY A 35 -25.81 8.49 -0.98
CA GLY A 35 -24.96 7.77 -0.03
C GLY A 35 -23.46 7.92 -0.28
N SER A 36 -23.05 8.70 -1.30
CA SER A 36 -21.64 8.93 -1.61
C SER A 36 -21.26 10.39 -1.37
N GLN A 37 -20.03 10.59 -0.90
CA GLN A 37 -19.36 11.90 -0.79
C GLN A 37 -18.48 12.19 -2.01
N GLN A 38 -18.34 11.23 -2.93
CA GLN A 38 -17.50 11.41 -4.11
C GLN A 38 -18.26 12.03 -5.26
N ILE A 39 -17.63 13.05 -5.82
CA ILE A 39 -18.17 13.88 -6.88
C ILE A 39 -17.50 13.46 -8.20
N LEU A 40 -18.33 13.26 -9.23
CA LEU A 40 -17.89 13.08 -10.61
C LEU A 40 -18.29 14.28 -11.45
N GLU A 41 -17.35 14.74 -12.25
CA GLU A 41 -17.56 15.82 -13.22
C GLU A 41 -18.22 15.28 -14.49
N VAL A 42 -19.35 15.87 -14.87
CA VAL A 42 -20.01 15.60 -16.14
C VAL A 42 -20.36 16.89 -16.85
N ALA A 43 -20.38 16.88 -18.18
CA ALA A 43 -20.83 18.03 -18.95
C ALA A 43 -22.30 18.35 -18.61
N PHE A 44 -22.59 19.60 -18.25
CA PHE A 44 -23.94 19.99 -17.89
C PHE A 44 -24.85 19.95 -19.13
N GLY A 45 -25.94 19.19 -19.05
CA GLY A 45 -26.81 18.93 -20.19
C GLY A 45 -28.21 18.47 -19.78
N SER A 46 -28.85 17.65 -20.60
CA SER A 46 -30.11 16.99 -20.21
C SER A 46 -29.88 15.98 -19.09
N GLU A 47 -30.91 15.73 -18.28
CA GLU A 47 -30.83 14.74 -17.20
C GLU A 47 -30.36 13.37 -17.70
N GLN A 48 -30.91 12.90 -18.83
CA GLN A 48 -30.55 11.60 -19.42
C GLN A 48 -29.05 11.53 -19.79
N ARG A 49 -28.51 12.61 -20.37
CA ARG A 49 -27.09 12.64 -20.75
C ARG A 49 -26.19 12.71 -19.53
N MET A 50 -26.52 13.56 -18.55
CA MET A 50 -25.76 13.64 -17.30
C MET A 50 -25.77 12.32 -16.52
N ARG A 51 -26.88 11.58 -16.51
CA ARG A 51 -26.95 10.22 -15.93
C ARG A 51 -26.06 9.23 -16.67
N SER A 52 -26.13 9.20 -18.00
CA SER A 52 -25.28 8.31 -18.82
C SER A 52 -23.79 8.64 -18.69
N ASP A 53 -23.45 9.93 -18.67
CA ASP A 53 -22.06 10.39 -18.50
C ASP A 53 -21.56 10.09 -17.08
N PHE A 54 -22.44 10.21 -16.07
CA PHE A 54 -22.14 9.80 -14.70
C PHE A 54 -21.89 8.28 -14.61
N ASP A 55 -22.76 7.45 -15.19
CA ASP A 55 -22.60 5.99 -15.18
C ASP A 55 -21.31 5.56 -15.89
N ALA A 56 -21.01 6.17 -17.04
CA ALA A 56 -19.77 5.91 -17.78
C ALA A 56 -18.53 6.37 -17.01
N ALA A 57 -18.58 7.55 -16.40
CA ALA A 57 -17.50 8.06 -15.55
C ALA A 57 -17.30 7.18 -14.31
N HIS A 58 -18.39 6.71 -13.69
CA HIS A 58 -18.35 5.85 -12.52
C HIS A 58 -17.81 4.47 -12.85
N LEU A 59 -18.27 3.85 -13.95
CA LEU A 59 -17.73 2.59 -14.43
C LEU A 59 -16.24 2.70 -14.76
N LYS A 60 -15.83 3.79 -15.44
CA LYS A 60 -14.43 4.04 -15.78
C LYS A 60 -13.56 4.27 -14.54
N ARG A 61 -14.05 4.98 -13.54
CA ARG A 61 -13.28 5.37 -12.35
C ARG A 61 -13.27 4.30 -11.28
N PHE A 62 -14.38 3.61 -11.08
CA PHE A 62 -14.61 2.68 -9.97
C PHE A 62 -14.83 1.22 -10.39
N GLY A 63 -15.00 0.93 -11.68
CA GLY A 63 -15.19 -0.45 -12.17
C GLY A 63 -16.58 -1.03 -12.01
N PHE A 64 -17.55 -0.26 -11.51
CA PHE A 64 -18.95 -0.66 -11.38
C PHE A 64 -19.90 0.53 -11.57
N ILE A 65 -21.20 0.25 -11.71
CA ILE A 65 -22.25 1.28 -11.72
C ILE A 65 -23.10 1.13 -10.45
N PRO A 66 -23.26 2.18 -9.63
CA PRO A 66 -24.04 2.11 -8.41
C PRO A 66 -25.53 2.10 -8.73
N LYS A 67 -26.33 1.40 -7.92
CA LYS A 67 -27.78 1.55 -7.96
C LYS A 67 -28.14 2.86 -7.27
N TYR A 68 -28.89 3.73 -7.93
CA TYR A 68 -29.34 4.99 -7.32
C TYR A 68 -30.81 5.28 -7.65
N GLN A 69 -31.52 5.86 -6.69
CA GLN A 69 -32.84 6.45 -6.92
C GLN A 69 -32.71 7.92 -7.38
N HIS A 70 -31.79 8.65 -6.76
CA HIS A 70 -31.53 10.06 -7.02
C HIS A 70 -30.03 10.33 -7.13
N LEU A 71 -29.68 11.25 -8.04
CA LEU A 71 -28.35 11.85 -8.13
C LEU A 71 -28.44 13.29 -7.60
N ILE A 72 -27.40 13.72 -6.90
CA ILE A 72 -27.27 15.04 -6.32
C ILE A 72 -26.24 15.82 -7.13
N ILE A 73 -26.63 16.98 -7.64
CA ILE A 73 -25.69 17.98 -8.14
C ILE A 73 -25.16 18.73 -6.91
N ASP A 74 -23.93 18.45 -6.53
CA ASP A 74 -23.27 19.03 -5.36
C ASP A 74 -22.68 20.42 -5.68
N LEU A 75 -22.17 20.57 -6.90
CA LEU A 75 -21.57 21.81 -7.39
C LEU A 75 -21.90 22.03 -8.88
N LEU A 76 -22.00 23.30 -9.28
CA LEU A 76 -22.04 23.71 -10.69
C LEU A 76 -20.85 24.65 -10.93
N SER A 77 -20.03 24.34 -11.92
CA SER A 77 -18.92 25.19 -12.34
C SER A 77 -19.08 25.64 -13.79
N SER A 78 -18.69 26.90 -14.04
CA SER A 78 -18.62 27.49 -15.37
C SER A 78 -17.19 27.94 -15.61
N GLU A 79 -16.62 27.61 -16.75
CA GLU A 79 -15.29 28.04 -17.16
C GLU A 79 -15.41 28.88 -18.43
N ALA A 80 -14.76 30.05 -18.44
CA ALA A 80 -14.65 30.89 -19.62
C ALA A 80 -13.23 30.78 -20.18
N ILE A 81 -13.12 30.35 -21.43
CA ILE A 81 -11.86 30.09 -22.11
C ILE A 81 -11.72 31.13 -23.22
N GLY A 82 -10.79 32.07 -23.05
CA GLY A 82 -10.46 33.07 -24.04
C GLY A 82 -9.39 32.59 -25.02
N ALA A 83 -9.70 32.57 -26.31
CA ALA A 83 -8.70 32.31 -27.35
C ALA A 83 -7.97 33.62 -27.70
N THR A 84 -6.66 33.67 -27.48
CA THR A 84 -5.82 34.83 -27.85
C THR A 84 -5.62 34.96 -29.36
N GLY A 85 -5.96 33.92 -30.14
CA GLY A 85 -5.72 33.89 -31.59
C GLY A 85 -4.25 33.77 -31.99
N GLU A 86 -3.32 33.89 -31.04
CA GLU A 86 -1.91 33.58 -31.22
C GLU A 86 -1.72 32.07 -31.21
N ALA A 87 -1.90 31.43 -32.37
CA ALA A 87 -1.16 30.19 -32.58
C ALA A 87 0.32 30.57 -32.51
N ALA A 88 1.09 29.97 -31.60
CA ALA A 88 2.54 30.13 -31.57
C ALA A 88 3.13 29.55 -32.87
N SER A 89 3.12 30.33 -33.94
CA SER A 89 3.76 29.98 -35.20
C SER A 89 5.21 30.45 -35.09
N ALA A 90 6.09 29.58 -34.60
CA ALA A 90 7.51 29.80 -34.76
C ALA A 90 7.82 29.69 -36.26
N SER A 91 7.88 30.83 -36.96
CA SER A 91 8.47 30.86 -38.30
C SER A 91 9.98 30.79 -38.11
N VAL A 92 10.55 29.60 -38.33
CA VAL A 92 12.00 29.47 -38.39
C VAL A 92 12.42 29.99 -39.76
N GLU A 93 12.95 31.21 -39.81
CA GLU A 93 13.67 31.69 -40.98
C GLU A 93 14.91 30.81 -41.17
N SER A 94 14.83 29.82 -42.06
CA SER A 94 15.98 29.02 -42.42
C SER A 94 17.00 29.94 -43.09
N SER A 95 18.08 30.26 -42.38
CA SER A 95 19.21 30.95 -43.00
C SER A 95 19.92 29.95 -43.92
N PRO A 96 20.10 30.22 -45.21
CA PRO A 96 20.85 29.34 -46.10
C PRO A 96 22.35 29.49 -45.79
N LYS A 97 22.78 29.03 -44.60
CA LYS A 97 24.18 28.65 -44.41
C LYS A 97 24.37 27.39 -45.23
N ALA A 98 25.24 27.47 -46.24
CA ALA A 98 25.68 26.29 -46.97
C ALA A 98 26.04 25.20 -45.94
N ALA A 99 25.36 24.06 -46.02
CA ALA A 99 25.68 22.90 -45.21
C ALA A 99 27.14 22.55 -45.52
N ALA A 100 28.04 22.90 -44.61
CA ALA A 100 29.36 22.29 -44.65
C ALA A 100 29.12 20.80 -44.37
N ASP A 101 29.62 19.92 -45.23
CA ASP A 101 29.61 18.46 -45.05
C ASP A 101 30.47 18.10 -43.83
N LYS A 102 29.99 18.43 -42.63
CA LYS A 102 30.59 18.03 -41.37
C LYS A 102 30.16 16.60 -41.12
N VAL A 103 31.13 15.80 -40.72
CA VAL A 103 30.91 14.42 -40.31
C VAL A 103 31.45 14.23 -38.90
N THR A 104 30.86 13.29 -38.18
CA THR A 104 31.34 12.85 -36.87
C THR A 104 31.40 11.33 -36.82
N GLU A 105 32.21 10.80 -35.92
CA GLU A 105 32.18 9.38 -35.56
C GLU A 105 30.95 9.12 -34.67
N LEU A 106 30.14 8.13 -35.02
CA LEU A 106 29.05 7.61 -34.22
C LEU A 106 29.26 6.10 -34.00
N TYR A 107 29.26 5.68 -32.74
CA TYR A 107 29.46 4.28 -32.36
C TYR A 107 28.10 3.65 -32.01
N GLU A 108 27.64 2.70 -32.82
CA GLU A 108 26.35 2.00 -32.65
C GLU A 108 26.59 0.49 -32.71
N ASN A 109 25.96 -0.30 -31.82
CA ASN A 109 26.01 -1.76 -31.82
C ASN A 109 27.44 -2.36 -31.88
N GLY A 110 28.40 -1.72 -31.21
CA GLY A 110 29.79 -2.17 -31.14
C GLY A 110 30.66 -1.82 -32.36
N ALA A 111 30.14 -1.06 -33.33
CA ALA A 111 30.90 -0.59 -34.49
C ALA A 111 30.83 0.94 -34.67
N GLY A 112 31.97 1.54 -35.00
CA GLY A 112 32.05 2.95 -35.37
C GLY A 112 31.65 3.18 -36.82
N SER A 113 30.91 4.25 -37.08
CA SER A 113 30.62 4.71 -38.44
C SER A 113 30.69 6.23 -38.52
N THR A 114 31.23 6.74 -39.62
CA THR A 114 31.24 8.17 -39.92
C THR A 114 29.87 8.60 -40.43
N VAL A 115 29.21 9.52 -39.72
CA VAL A 115 27.84 9.99 -40.01
C VAL A 115 27.80 11.50 -40.22
N ALA A 116 26.75 11.99 -40.89
CA ALA A 116 26.56 13.43 -41.09
C ALA A 116 26.30 14.14 -39.75
N LEU A 117 26.99 15.27 -39.52
CA LEU A 117 26.78 16.16 -38.40
C LEU A 117 26.13 17.46 -38.91
N ILE A 118 24.85 17.63 -38.63
CA ILE A 118 23.99 18.62 -39.26
C ILE A 118 23.57 19.66 -38.24
N ASP A 119 23.79 20.93 -38.57
CA ASP A 119 23.30 22.05 -37.77
C ASP A 119 21.78 22.15 -37.95
N ARG A 120 21.02 22.07 -36.85
CA ARG A 120 19.55 22.16 -36.91
C ARG A 120 19.07 23.44 -37.57
N ALA A 121 19.78 24.56 -37.39
CA ALA A 121 19.41 25.85 -37.98
C ALA A 121 19.50 25.85 -39.52
N SER A 122 20.19 24.87 -40.11
CA SER A 122 20.29 24.70 -41.57
C SER A 122 19.13 23.91 -42.19
N LEU A 123 18.29 23.25 -41.37
CA LEU A 123 17.21 22.40 -41.88
C LEU A 123 16.02 23.21 -42.38
N GLN A 124 15.56 22.86 -43.57
CA GLN A 124 14.39 23.49 -44.18
C GLN A 124 13.11 22.73 -43.86
N LYS A 125 11.98 23.45 -43.85
CA LYS A 125 10.65 22.82 -43.73
C LYS A 125 10.46 21.75 -44.80
N GLY A 126 10.02 20.57 -44.39
CA GLY A 126 9.83 19.38 -45.22
C GLY A 126 11.12 18.61 -45.51
N GLN A 127 12.29 19.09 -45.07
CA GLN A 127 13.54 18.35 -45.22
C GLN A 127 13.50 17.09 -44.38
N LYS A 128 13.87 15.98 -45.02
CA LYS A 128 13.92 14.64 -44.43
C LYS A 128 15.36 14.19 -44.32
N LEU A 129 15.75 13.73 -43.15
CA LEU A 129 17.05 13.15 -42.87
C LEU A 129 16.85 11.73 -42.39
N THR A 130 17.36 10.76 -43.16
CA THR A 130 17.32 9.36 -42.77
C THR A 130 18.62 9.02 -42.04
N GLY A 131 18.50 8.38 -40.88
CA GLY A 131 19.64 7.94 -40.09
C GLY A 131 20.49 6.89 -40.81
N PRO A 132 21.77 6.71 -40.41
CA PRO A 132 22.37 7.27 -39.21
C PRO A 132 22.89 8.70 -39.42
N ALA A 133 22.49 9.65 -38.56
CA ALA A 133 22.91 11.05 -38.62
C ALA A 133 22.84 11.71 -37.24
N VAL A 134 23.61 12.78 -37.02
CA VAL A 134 23.57 13.58 -35.79
C VAL A 134 23.15 15.00 -36.14
N ILE A 135 22.08 15.49 -35.51
CA ILE A 135 21.60 16.87 -35.66
C ILE A 135 21.90 17.60 -34.35
N PHE A 136 22.70 18.66 -34.40
CA PHE A 136 23.06 19.45 -33.21
C PHE A 136 22.40 20.84 -33.24
N GLU A 137 22.15 21.37 -32.06
CA GLU A 137 21.62 22.72 -31.81
C GLU A 137 22.23 23.30 -30.53
N ASP A 138 22.06 24.60 -30.28
CA ASP A 138 22.70 25.29 -29.16
C ASP A 138 22.34 24.69 -27.77
N THR A 139 21.19 24.04 -27.66
CA THR A 139 20.66 23.48 -26.41
C THR A 139 20.59 21.95 -26.41
N GLY A 140 21.00 21.26 -27.48
CA GLY A 140 20.80 19.82 -27.58
C GLY A 140 21.43 19.13 -28.78
N THR A 141 21.32 17.80 -28.80
CA THR A 141 21.80 16.97 -29.90
C THR A 141 20.84 15.79 -30.10
N ASN A 142 20.31 15.64 -31.31
CA ASN A 142 19.42 14.57 -31.70
C ASN A 142 20.21 13.57 -32.55
N VAL A 143 20.34 12.33 -32.06
CA VAL A 143 20.93 11.23 -32.82
C VAL A 143 19.81 10.52 -33.56
N ILE A 144 19.91 10.44 -34.88
CA ILE A 144 18.94 9.78 -35.74
C ILE A 144 19.49 8.40 -36.08
N ASP A 145 19.04 7.38 -35.36
CA ASP A 145 19.50 6.01 -35.56
C ASP A 145 19.09 5.44 -36.93
N ARG A 146 19.75 4.35 -37.34
CA ARG A 146 19.37 3.61 -38.55
C ARG A 146 17.88 3.22 -38.54
N GLY A 147 17.23 3.38 -39.68
CA GLY A 147 15.81 3.09 -39.86
C GLY A 147 14.85 4.15 -39.31
N TRP A 148 15.38 5.22 -38.71
CA TRP A 148 14.63 6.42 -38.37
C TRP A 148 14.82 7.50 -39.42
N GLN A 149 13.80 8.34 -39.57
CA GLN A 149 13.81 9.54 -40.39
C GLN A 149 13.32 10.71 -39.56
N ALA A 150 14.11 11.77 -39.55
CA ALA A 150 13.72 13.05 -39.00
C ALA A 150 13.13 13.93 -40.10
N GLU A 151 11.98 14.54 -39.84
CA GLU A 151 11.32 15.48 -40.75
C GLU A 151 11.10 16.81 -40.03
N THR A 152 11.63 17.91 -40.58
CA THR A 152 11.38 19.24 -40.04
C THR A 152 10.00 19.72 -40.50
N VAL A 153 9.06 19.90 -39.59
CA VAL A 153 7.70 20.36 -39.87
C VAL A 153 7.50 21.81 -39.43
N ASP A 154 6.27 22.31 -39.53
CA ASP A 154 5.91 23.66 -39.10
C ASP A 154 6.31 23.94 -37.64
N GLY A 155 6.76 25.16 -37.37
CA GLY A 155 7.29 25.55 -36.07
C GLY A 155 8.76 25.21 -35.83
N GLY A 156 9.45 24.62 -36.82
CA GLY A 156 10.81 24.10 -36.63
C GLY A 156 10.86 22.79 -35.82
N ASN A 157 9.69 22.18 -35.59
CA ASN A 157 9.55 20.90 -34.92
C ASN A 157 10.23 19.80 -35.74
N LEU A 158 10.92 18.88 -35.07
CA LEU A 158 11.56 17.74 -35.72
C LEU A 158 10.77 16.50 -35.35
N ILE A 159 10.04 15.94 -36.32
CA ILE A 159 9.25 14.74 -36.13
C ILE A 159 10.11 13.54 -36.51
N LEU A 160 10.35 12.68 -35.52
CA LEU A 160 11.10 11.44 -35.71
C LEU A 160 10.12 10.31 -35.98
N LYS A 161 10.21 9.72 -37.16
CA LYS A 161 9.41 8.55 -37.54
C LYS A 161 10.33 7.40 -37.88
N ARG A 162 10.03 6.23 -37.35
CA ARG A 162 10.68 5.02 -37.78
C ARG A 162 10.10 4.59 -39.13
N ILE A 163 10.94 4.57 -40.17
CA ILE A 163 10.54 4.26 -41.55
C ILE A 163 10.87 2.82 -41.94
N GLU A 164 11.82 2.21 -41.24
CA GLU A 164 12.07 0.78 -41.33
C GLU A 164 11.36 0.09 -40.16
N PRO A 165 10.69 -1.06 -40.32
CA PRO A 165 10.18 -1.84 -39.19
C PRO A 165 11.32 -2.36 -38.32
N ILE A 166 11.16 -2.43 -37.00
CA ILE A 166 12.18 -3.06 -36.14
C ILE A 166 12.12 -4.54 -36.51
N LYS A 167 13.17 -5.08 -37.13
CA LYS A 167 13.40 -6.51 -37.06
C LYS A 167 13.78 -6.79 -35.61
N ARG A 168 12.79 -6.99 -34.75
CA ARG A 168 13.06 -7.42 -33.37
C ARG A 168 13.80 -8.74 -33.54
N ALA A 169 15.08 -8.75 -33.15
CA ALA A 169 15.81 -10.00 -33.03
C ALA A 169 15.05 -10.78 -31.97
N GLU A 170 14.33 -11.80 -32.43
CA GLU A 170 13.34 -12.59 -31.70
C GLU A 170 12.09 -11.80 -31.27
N ALA A 171 10.90 -12.37 -31.53
CA ALA A 171 9.74 -12.00 -30.72
C ALA A 171 10.15 -12.22 -29.27
N ILE A 172 9.88 -11.26 -28.37
CA ILE A 172 10.17 -11.42 -26.94
C ILE A 172 9.62 -12.78 -26.54
N GLY A 173 10.53 -13.70 -26.25
CA GLY A 173 10.18 -15.08 -25.99
C GLY A 173 9.66 -15.23 -24.57
N THR A 174 9.20 -16.43 -24.26
CA THR A 174 8.92 -16.85 -22.89
C THR A 174 10.19 -17.18 -22.11
N SER A 175 11.37 -17.14 -22.75
CA SER A 175 12.68 -17.28 -22.10
C SER A 175 13.07 -16.03 -21.33
N VAL A 176 13.76 -16.22 -20.20
CA VAL A 176 14.24 -15.12 -19.35
C VAL A 176 15.27 -14.25 -20.09
N ASP A 177 14.98 -12.96 -20.19
CA ASP A 177 15.91 -11.91 -20.59
C ASP A 177 16.10 -10.95 -19.39
N PRO A 178 17.33 -10.67 -18.94
CA PRO A 178 17.56 -9.82 -17.76
C PRO A 178 17.02 -8.40 -17.87
N VAL A 179 17.04 -7.80 -19.07
CA VAL A 179 16.51 -6.46 -19.30
C VAL A 179 15.00 -6.50 -19.22
N MET A 180 14.37 -7.48 -19.87
CA MET A 180 12.92 -7.64 -19.81
C MET A 180 12.44 -8.01 -18.42
N LEU A 181 13.21 -8.78 -17.64
CA LEU A 181 12.89 -9.11 -16.26
C LEU A 181 12.73 -7.85 -15.43
N GLU A 182 13.66 -6.89 -15.58
CA GLU A 182 13.58 -5.60 -14.90
C GLU A 182 12.41 -4.76 -15.40
N VAL A 183 12.12 -4.77 -16.70
CA VAL A 183 10.95 -4.08 -17.28
C VAL A 183 9.64 -4.63 -16.70
N PHE A 184 9.45 -5.95 -16.73
CA PHE A 184 8.23 -6.58 -16.21
C PHE A 184 8.10 -6.39 -14.70
N ASN A 185 9.20 -6.48 -13.96
CA ASN A 185 9.22 -6.17 -12.55
C ASN A 185 8.66 -4.77 -12.27
N ASN A 186 9.21 -3.74 -12.91
CA ASN A 186 8.75 -2.36 -12.75
C ASN A 186 7.31 -2.17 -13.22
N LEU A 187 6.87 -2.85 -14.28
CA LEU A 187 5.48 -2.78 -14.77
C LEU A 187 4.48 -3.34 -13.75
N PHE A 188 4.77 -4.51 -13.16
CA PHE A 188 3.89 -5.11 -12.16
C PHE A 188 3.86 -4.28 -10.87
N MET A 189 5.02 -3.81 -10.41
CA MET A 189 5.10 -2.92 -9.24
C MET A 189 4.36 -1.61 -9.48
N SER A 190 4.59 -0.95 -10.62
CA SER A 190 3.90 0.29 -10.98
C SER A 190 2.38 0.11 -11.06
N THR A 191 1.91 -1.03 -11.58
CA THR A 191 0.48 -1.36 -11.60
C THR A 191 -0.08 -1.46 -10.18
N ALA A 192 0.60 -2.17 -9.27
CA ALA A 192 0.17 -2.29 -7.87
C ALA A 192 0.19 -0.94 -7.14
N GLU A 193 1.18 -0.09 -7.40
CA GLU A 193 1.28 1.27 -6.84
C GLU A 193 0.15 2.18 -7.35
N GLN A 194 -0.21 2.09 -8.64
CA GLN A 194 -1.35 2.81 -9.20
C GLN A 194 -2.67 2.37 -8.56
N MET A 195 -2.86 1.08 -8.29
CA MET A 195 -4.00 0.60 -7.51
C MET A 195 -4.03 1.27 -6.13
N GLY A 196 -2.89 1.31 -5.43
CA GLY A 196 -2.77 1.95 -4.13
C GLY A 196 -3.05 3.45 -4.16
N ALA A 197 -2.57 4.16 -5.17
CA ALA A 197 -2.86 5.57 -5.39
C ALA A 197 -4.36 5.80 -5.65
N THR A 198 -5.02 4.93 -6.43
CA THR A 198 -6.48 5.00 -6.60
C THR A 198 -7.19 4.78 -5.26
N LEU A 199 -6.80 3.77 -4.48
CA LEU A 199 -7.40 3.47 -3.18
C LEU A 199 -7.29 4.66 -2.22
N ALA A 200 -6.08 5.20 -2.03
CA ALA A 200 -5.85 6.35 -1.15
C ALA A 200 -6.67 7.58 -1.55
N ASN A 201 -6.77 7.86 -2.86
CA ASN A 201 -7.49 9.04 -3.35
C ASN A 201 -9.02 8.89 -3.29
N THR A 202 -9.53 7.66 -3.24
CA THR A 202 -10.97 7.37 -3.28
C THR A 202 -11.54 6.94 -1.94
N ALA A 203 -10.73 6.44 -1.01
CA ALA A 203 -11.19 6.06 0.31
C ALA A 203 -11.76 7.23 1.13
N TYR A 204 -12.63 6.90 2.08
CA TYR A 204 -13.28 7.88 2.96
C TYR A 204 -12.67 7.89 4.36
N SER A 205 -12.34 6.71 4.90
CA SER A 205 -11.79 6.59 6.25
C SER A 205 -10.41 7.23 6.37
N VAL A 206 -10.13 7.80 7.54
CA VAL A 206 -8.81 8.32 7.89
C VAL A 206 -7.75 7.21 7.81
N ASN A 207 -8.12 5.98 8.20
CA ASN A 207 -7.25 4.80 8.14
C ASN A 207 -6.71 4.53 6.74
N ILE A 208 -7.58 4.44 5.72
CA ILE A 208 -7.14 4.12 4.37
C ILE A 208 -6.58 5.37 3.69
N LYS A 209 -7.27 6.52 3.80
CA LYS A 209 -6.93 7.74 3.07
C LYS A 209 -5.65 8.41 3.56
N GLU A 210 -5.55 8.64 4.87
CA GLU A 210 -4.47 9.45 5.46
C GLU A 210 -3.33 8.57 5.95
N ARG A 211 -3.68 7.47 6.63
CA ARG A 211 -2.69 6.56 7.25
C ARG A 211 -2.11 5.52 6.27
N LEU A 212 -2.72 5.36 5.10
CA LEU A 212 -2.35 4.36 4.09
C LEU A 212 -2.36 2.93 4.63
N ASP A 213 -3.32 2.62 5.51
CA ASP A 213 -3.50 1.28 6.09
C ASP A 213 -4.26 0.36 5.13
N PHE A 214 -3.60 0.03 4.03
CA PHE A 214 -4.10 -0.85 2.99
C PHE A 214 -2.95 -1.52 2.23
N SER A 215 -3.24 -2.50 1.38
CA SER A 215 -2.27 -3.02 0.40
C SER A 215 -2.99 -3.45 -0.86
N CYS A 216 -2.32 -3.28 -2.00
CA CYS A 216 -2.80 -3.68 -3.31
C CYS A 216 -1.80 -4.66 -3.92
N ALA A 217 -2.32 -5.73 -4.53
CA ALA A 217 -1.51 -6.82 -5.03
C ALA A 217 -2.07 -7.44 -6.31
N ILE A 218 -1.14 -7.98 -7.10
CA ILE A 218 -1.37 -8.68 -8.35
C ILE A 218 -0.99 -10.14 -8.18
N PHE A 219 -1.83 -11.02 -8.70
CA PHE A 219 -1.67 -12.46 -8.60
C PHE A 219 -1.75 -13.11 -9.98
N GLY A 220 -1.02 -14.21 -10.14
CA GLY A 220 -1.20 -15.12 -11.26
C GLY A 220 -2.57 -15.81 -11.24
N PRO A 221 -2.89 -16.58 -12.29
CA PRO A 221 -4.20 -17.24 -12.42
C PRO A 221 -4.50 -18.23 -11.28
N GLU A 222 -3.47 -18.78 -10.65
CA GLU A 222 -3.57 -19.73 -9.53
C GLU A 222 -3.57 -19.04 -8.15
N GLY A 223 -3.58 -17.71 -8.10
CA GLY A 223 -3.58 -16.93 -6.85
C GLY A 223 -2.20 -16.83 -6.17
N ASP A 224 -1.12 -17.06 -6.91
CA ASP A 224 0.26 -16.81 -6.49
C ASP A 224 0.60 -15.32 -6.56
N LEU A 225 1.17 -14.75 -5.50
CA LEU A 225 1.53 -13.35 -5.43
C LEU A 225 2.67 -13.04 -6.42
N VAL A 226 2.44 -12.08 -7.32
CA VAL A 226 3.42 -11.62 -8.32
C VAL A 226 4.08 -10.33 -7.87
N ALA A 227 3.28 -9.33 -7.50
CA ALA A 227 3.74 -8.01 -7.08
C ALA A 227 2.75 -7.36 -6.11
N ASN A 228 3.25 -6.46 -5.27
CA ASN A 228 2.45 -5.71 -4.32
C ASN A 228 3.02 -4.31 -4.09
N ALA A 229 2.16 -3.35 -3.80
CA ALA A 229 2.61 -2.05 -3.31
C ALA A 229 3.08 -2.17 -1.84
N PRO A 230 4.25 -1.61 -1.47
CA PRO A 230 4.85 -1.80 -0.15
C PRO A 230 4.24 -0.85 0.91
N HIS A 231 3.00 -1.11 1.30
CA HIS A 231 2.31 -0.30 2.31
C HIS A 231 2.35 -0.94 3.70
N VAL A 232 1.87 -2.18 3.85
CA VAL A 232 1.76 -2.86 5.15
C VAL A 232 2.33 -4.29 5.07
N PRO A 233 3.49 -4.57 5.70
CA PRO A 233 4.18 -5.85 5.54
C PRO A 233 3.42 -7.11 5.97
N VAL A 234 2.45 -7.00 6.89
CA VAL A 234 1.69 -8.18 7.36
C VAL A 234 0.60 -8.64 6.38
N HIS A 235 0.17 -7.77 5.46
CA HIS A 235 -0.68 -8.17 4.35
C HIS A 235 0.04 -9.10 3.37
N LEU A 236 1.38 -9.10 3.40
CA LEU A 236 2.23 -9.78 2.44
C LEU A 236 2.25 -11.29 2.73
N GLY A 237 1.88 -12.10 1.75
CA GLY A 237 1.76 -13.55 1.90
C GLY A 237 0.45 -14.04 2.54
N SER A 238 -0.24 -13.22 3.35
CA SER A 238 -1.57 -13.57 3.85
C SER A 238 -2.66 -13.38 2.78
N MET A 239 -2.55 -12.37 1.91
CA MET A 239 -3.49 -12.17 0.81
C MET A 239 -3.53 -13.32 -0.21
N SER A 240 -2.41 -14.00 -0.48
CA SER A 240 -2.39 -15.16 -1.39
C SER A 240 -3.35 -16.26 -0.93
N GLU A 241 -3.41 -16.52 0.39
CA GLU A 241 -4.30 -17.51 0.97
C GLU A 241 -5.78 -17.09 0.81
N SER A 242 -6.10 -15.81 1.00
CA SER A 242 -7.44 -15.27 0.74
C SER A 242 -7.87 -15.48 -0.72
N VAL A 243 -6.99 -15.16 -1.66
CA VAL A 243 -7.25 -15.30 -3.10
C VAL A 243 -7.48 -16.77 -3.47
N ARG A 244 -6.57 -17.66 -3.07
CA ARG A 244 -6.71 -19.11 -3.31
C ARG A 244 -7.98 -19.68 -2.69
N ARG A 245 -8.36 -19.21 -1.50
CA ARG A 245 -9.57 -19.65 -0.82
C ARG A 245 -10.83 -19.26 -1.58
N ILE A 246 -10.91 -18.02 -2.08
CA ILE A 246 -12.02 -17.56 -2.93
C ILE A 246 -12.09 -18.37 -4.21
N LEU A 247 -10.96 -18.62 -4.88
CA LEU A 247 -10.91 -19.48 -6.07
C LEU A 247 -11.46 -20.88 -5.77
N GLN A 248 -10.97 -21.52 -4.70
CA GLN A 248 -11.38 -22.85 -4.29
C GLN A 248 -12.87 -22.94 -3.93
N GLN A 249 -13.39 -22.00 -3.13
CA GLN A 249 -14.78 -22.04 -2.67
C GLN A 249 -15.79 -21.74 -3.80
N ASN A 250 -15.34 -21.08 -4.87
CA ASN A 250 -16.18 -20.65 -5.99
C ASN A 250 -15.82 -21.34 -7.32
N GLU A 251 -15.10 -22.46 -7.28
CA GLU A 251 -14.69 -23.22 -8.46
C GLU A 251 -15.89 -23.48 -9.42
N GLY A 252 -15.72 -23.13 -10.69
CA GLY A 252 -16.75 -23.24 -11.74
C GLY A 252 -17.92 -22.24 -11.65
N LYS A 253 -17.98 -21.40 -10.61
CA LYS A 253 -19.08 -20.45 -10.37
C LYS A 253 -18.73 -18.99 -10.65
N ILE A 254 -17.45 -18.64 -10.65
CA ILE A 254 -16.96 -17.28 -10.95
C ILE A 254 -17.33 -16.88 -12.38
N ARG A 255 -17.82 -15.66 -12.57
CA ARG A 255 -18.16 -15.08 -13.87
C ARG A 255 -17.43 -13.75 -14.11
N PRO A 256 -17.24 -13.35 -15.37
CA PRO A 256 -16.72 -12.02 -15.70
C PRO A 256 -17.51 -10.90 -15.00
N GLY A 257 -16.79 -9.94 -14.42
CA GLY A 257 -17.36 -8.83 -13.66
C GLY A 257 -17.76 -9.17 -12.22
N ASP A 258 -17.52 -10.39 -11.74
CA ASP A 258 -17.69 -10.71 -10.32
C ASP A 258 -16.55 -10.12 -9.47
N VAL A 259 -16.89 -9.66 -8.27
CA VAL A 259 -15.93 -9.21 -7.25
C VAL A 259 -16.34 -9.80 -5.91
N PHE A 260 -15.38 -10.34 -5.17
CA PHE A 260 -15.59 -10.98 -3.88
C PHE A 260 -15.02 -10.13 -2.75
N MET A 261 -15.58 -10.25 -1.54
CA MET A 261 -14.94 -9.77 -0.32
C MET A 261 -14.90 -10.82 0.78
N MET A 262 -13.88 -10.72 1.63
CA MET A 262 -13.73 -11.53 2.84
C MET A 262 -12.85 -10.82 3.88
N ASN A 263 -12.97 -11.22 5.15
CA ASN A 263 -12.03 -10.86 6.21
C ASN A 263 -11.70 -12.03 7.17
N ASN A 264 -12.22 -13.24 6.91
CA ASN A 264 -12.07 -14.38 7.81
C ASN A 264 -10.57 -14.73 8.04
N PRO A 265 -10.03 -14.55 9.25
CA PRO A 265 -8.61 -14.76 9.53
C PRO A 265 -8.17 -16.22 9.41
N PHE A 266 -9.10 -17.16 9.59
CA PHE A 266 -8.86 -18.59 9.45
C PHE A 266 -8.82 -19.06 7.98
N ASN A 267 -9.13 -18.17 7.04
CA ASN A 267 -9.19 -18.41 5.60
C ASN A 267 -8.33 -17.40 4.81
N GLY A 268 -7.25 -16.90 5.42
CA GLY A 268 -6.27 -16.02 4.77
C GLY A 268 -6.38 -14.53 5.15
N GLY A 269 -7.43 -14.14 5.88
CA GLY A 269 -7.48 -12.83 6.53
C GLY A 269 -6.38 -12.67 7.59
N THR A 270 -6.17 -11.43 8.03
CA THR A 270 -5.25 -11.05 9.12
C THR A 270 -6.03 -10.91 10.43
N HIS A 271 -7.01 -10.01 10.44
CA HIS A 271 -7.99 -9.79 11.50
C HIS A 271 -9.28 -9.24 10.87
N LEU A 272 -10.37 -9.12 11.62
CA LEU A 272 -11.67 -8.73 11.02
C LEU A 272 -11.67 -7.34 10.38
N PRO A 273 -11.00 -6.30 10.94
CA PRO A 273 -11.00 -4.97 10.31
C PRO A 273 -10.36 -4.94 8.91
N ASP A 274 -9.46 -5.87 8.60
CA ASP A 274 -8.83 -5.94 7.27
C ASP A 274 -9.73 -6.68 6.28
N VAL A 275 -10.51 -5.94 5.52
CA VAL A 275 -11.38 -6.49 4.48
C VAL A 275 -10.62 -6.60 3.17
N THR A 276 -10.57 -7.80 2.60
CA THR A 276 -9.93 -8.09 1.31
C THR A 276 -10.98 -8.14 0.21
N VAL A 277 -10.83 -7.31 -0.82
CA VAL A 277 -11.66 -7.30 -2.03
C VAL A 277 -10.86 -7.90 -3.18
N ILE A 278 -11.40 -8.93 -3.84
CA ILE A 278 -10.71 -9.75 -4.84
C ILE A 278 -11.48 -9.71 -6.16
N THR A 279 -10.81 -9.34 -7.24
CA THR A 279 -11.39 -9.24 -8.59
C THR A 279 -10.66 -10.17 -9.55
N PRO A 280 -11.33 -11.25 -10.01
CA PRO A 280 -10.82 -12.08 -11.10
C PRO A 280 -10.80 -11.31 -12.42
N VAL A 281 -9.70 -11.39 -13.16
CA VAL A 281 -9.53 -10.77 -14.47
C VAL A 281 -9.60 -11.83 -15.54
N PHE A 282 -10.61 -11.75 -16.40
CA PHE A 282 -10.83 -12.68 -17.50
C PHE A 282 -10.11 -12.23 -18.77
N ASP A 283 -9.79 -13.21 -19.61
CA ASP A 283 -9.31 -13.02 -20.97
C ASP A 283 -10.36 -12.35 -21.88
N ASN A 284 -9.97 -12.02 -23.11
CA ASN A 284 -10.85 -11.35 -24.06
C ASN A 284 -12.05 -12.22 -24.50
N SER A 285 -11.94 -13.55 -24.38
CA SER A 285 -13.07 -14.45 -24.66
C SER A 285 -14.02 -14.62 -23.47
N GLU A 286 -13.69 -14.03 -22.32
CA GLU A 286 -14.45 -14.11 -21.07
C GLU A 286 -14.64 -15.56 -20.56
N THR A 287 -13.68 -16.44 -20.86
CA THR A 287 -13.74 -17.87 -20.50
C THR A 287 -12.80 -18.23 -19.36
N ASP A 288 -11.56 -17.75 -19.43
CA ASP A 288 -10.51 -18.13 -18.50
C ASP A 288 -10.07 -16.94 -17.63
N ILE A 289 -9.84 -17.21 -16.35
CA ILE A 289 -9.22 -16.25 -15.43
C ILE A 289 -7.72 -16.22 -15.75
N ILE A 290 -7.23 -15.06 -16.17
CA ILE A 290 -5.82 -14.89 -16.55
C ILE A 290 -4.99 -14.20 -15.47
N PHE A 291 -5.63 -13.43 -14.58
CA PHE A 291 -5.01 -12.81 -13.42
C PHE A 291 -6.02 -12.67 -12.28
N LEU A 292 -5.54 -12.43 -11.07
CA LEU A 292 -6.36 -11.83 -10.01
C LEU A 292 -5.70 -10.56 -9.51
N VAL A 293 -6.54 -9.59 -9.13
CA VAL A 293 -6.10 -8.37 -8.44
C VAL A 293 -6.87 -8.27 -7.14
N ALA A 294 -6.20 -7.83 -6.09
CA ALA A 294 -6.84 -7.66 -4.80
C ALA A 294 -6.34 -6.43 -4.07
N SER A 295 -7.21 -5.87 -3.24
CA SER A 295 -6.90 -4.83 -2.30
C SER A 295 -7.40 -5.23 -0.92
N ARG A 296 -6.60 -4.97 0.10
CA ARG A 296 -6.97 -5.16 1.51
C ARG A 296 -6.89 -3.80 2.19
N GLY A 297 -7.97 -3.37 2.83
CA GLY A 297 -8.04 -2.09 3.53
C GLY A 297 -8.46 -2.30 4.97
N HIS A 298 -7.88 -1.54 5.90
CA HIS A 298 -8.29 -1.56 7.29
C HIS A 298 -9.52 -0.68 7.50
N HIS A 299 -10.67 -1.30 7.69
CA HIS A 299 -11.92 -0.60 8.00
C HIS A 299 -11.84 -0.05 9.42
N ALA A 300 -12.28 1.19 9.62
CA ALA A 300 -12.19 1.85 10.93
C ALA A 300 -13.04 1.15 11.99
N ASP A 301 -14.16 0.54 11.61
CA ASP A 301 -15.04 -0.27 12.45
C ASP A 301 -15.72 -1.32 11.54
N ILE A 302 -15.62 -2.59 11.91
CA ILE A 302 -16.33 -3.73 11.30
C ILE A 302 -17.29 -4.37 12.32
N GLY A 303 -17.70 -3.60 13.33
CA GLY A 303 -18.50 -4.04 14.47
C GLY A 303 -17.67 -4.41 15.70
N GLY A 304 -18.17 -5.34 16.50
CA GLY A 304 -17.50 -5.82 17.72
C GLY A 304 -17.92 -5.11 19.00
N LYS A 305 -17.50 -5.64 20.15
CA LYS A 305 -17.93 -5.15 21.49
C LYS A 305 -17.56 -3.68 21.74
N THR A 306 -16.46 -3.21 21.18
CA THR A 306 -15.96 -1.84 21.36
C THR A 306 -15.93 -1.09 20.02
N PRO A 307 -16.06 0.25 20.04
CA PRO A 307 -15.81 1.07 18.86
C PRO A 307 -14.44 0.79 18.27
N GLY A 308 -14.38 0.65 16.95
CA GLY A 308 -13.13 0.40 16.22
C GLY A 308 -12.67 -1.06 16.21
N SER A 309 -13.54 -1.99 16.63
CA SER A 309 -13.33 -3.45 16.49
C SER A 309 -12.10 -4.01 17.21
N ALA A 310 -11.65 -3.31 18.26
CA ALA A 310 -10.48 -3.68 19.05
C ALA A 310 -10.77 -3.92 20.54
N PRO A 311 -11.62 -4.91 20.88
CA PRO A 311 -11.92 -5.24 22.27
C PRO A 311 -10.70 -5.92 22.92
N PRO A 312 -10.14 -5.39 24.01
CA PRO A 312 -8.94 -5.97 24.64
C PRO A 312 -9.21 -7.33 25.31
N ASP A 313 -10.46 -7.58 25.70
CA ASP A 313 -10.87 -8.77 26.43
C ASP A 313 -11.54 -9.84 25.55
N SER A 314 -11.44 -9.74 24.22
CA SER A 314 -12.07 -10.73 23.33
C SER A 314 -11.49 -12.11 23.54
N GLN A 315 -12.37 -13.11 23.67
CA GLN A 315 -11.98 -14.53 23.76
C GLN A 315 -12.50 -15.34 22.56
N HIS A 316 -13.44 -14.76 21.82
CA HIS A 316 -14.11 -15.38 20.68
C HIS A 316 -14.17 -14.39 19.51
N ILE A 317 -13.95 -14.87 18.28
CA ILE A 317 -13.86 -14.03 17.08
C ILE A 317 -15.11 -13.17 16.83
N GLU A 318 -16.30 -13.68 17.15
CA GLU A 318 -17.56 -12.93 17.04
C GLU A 318 -17.62 -11.67 17.91
N GLU A 319 -16.82 -11.60 18.98
CA GLU A 319 -16.74 -10.41 19.83
C GLU A 319 -15.98 -9.26 19.16
N GLU A 320 -15.23 -9.55 18.10
CA GLU A 320 -14.40 -8.59 17.36
C GLU A 320 -15.13 -7.94 16.19
N GLY A 321 -16.26 -8.50 15.72
CA GLY A 321 -17.10 -7.89 14.69
C GLY A 321 -17.70 -8.87 13.68
N VAL A 322 -18.02 -8.33 12.50
CA VAL A 322 -18.62 -9.08 11.39
C VAL A 322 -17.54 -9.94 10.73
N LEU A 323 -17.70 -11.26 10.82
CA LEU A 323 -16.87 -12.23 10.11
C LEU A 323 -17.49 -12.51 8.73
N ILE A 324 -16.72 -12.23 7.68
CA ILE A 324 -17.08 -12.37 6.27
C ILE A 324 -16.19 -13.48 5.69
N ASP A 325 -16.78 -14.65 5.43
CA ASP A 325 -16.06 -15.79 4.89
C ASP A 325 -15.88 -15.73 3.37
N ASN A 326 -16.97 -15.61 2.62
CA ASN A 326 -16.97 -15.54 1.17
C ASN A 326 -18.26 -14.83 0.73
N PHE A 327 -18.14 -13.59 0.28
CA PHE A 327 -19.28 -12.78 -0.13
C PHE A 327 -19.11 -12.23 -1.54
N LEU A 328 -20.13 -12.38 -2.38
CA LEU A 328 -20.16 -11.82 -3.73
C LEU A 328 -20.55 -10.34 -3.65
N LEU A 329 -19.55 -9.47 -3.62
CA LEU A 329 -19.69 -8.03 -3.48
C LEU A 329 -20.25 -7.38 -4.73
N VAL A 330 -19.76 -7.80 -5.90
CA VAL A 330 -20.26 -7.38 -7.22
C VAL A 330 -20.61 -8.63 -7.99
N SER A 331 -21.82 -8.70 -8.54
CA SER A 331 -22.27 -9.78 -9.39
C SER A 331 -22.35 -9.28 -10.82
N LYS A 332 -21.49 -9.78 -11.72
CA LYS A 332 -21.47 -9.41 -13.15
C LYS A 332 -21.54 -7.90 -13.39
N GLY A 333 -20.70 -7.13 -12.69
CA GLY A 333 -20.63 -5.67 -12.80
C GLY A 333 -21.68 -4.89 -12.00
N VAL A 334 -22.60 -5.57 -11.30
CA VAL A 334 -23.64 -4.93 -10.47
C VAL A 334 -23.29 -5.04 -8.98
N PHE A 335 -23.11 -3.90 -8.31
CA PHE A 335 -22.81 -3.85 -6.88
C PHE A 335 -24.01 -4.35 -6.05
N GLN A 336 -23.76 -5.31 -5.15
CA GLN A 336 -24.77 -5.93 -4.27
C GLN A 336 -25.00 -5.08 -3.02
N GLU A 337 -25.42 -3.82 -3.22
CA GLU A 337 -25.44 -2.82 -2.15
C GLU A 337 -26.33 -3.21 -0.96
N SER A 338 -27.57 -3.67 -1.22
CA SER A 338 -28.51 -4.03 -0.17
C SER A 338 -28.00 -5.22 0.62
N GLU A 339 -27.55 -6.25 -0.09
CA GLU A 339 -27.04 -7.49 0.48
C GLU A 339 -25.78 -7.24 1.32
N THR A 340 -24.92 -6.33 0.87
CA THR A 340 -23.71 -5.93 1.62
C THR A 340 -24.07 -5.20 2.91
N ARG A 341 -25.03 -4.26 2.84
CA ARG A 341 -25.51 -3.54 4.04
C ARG A 341 -26.15 -4.49 5.05
N ASP A 342 -26.96 -5.44 4.57
CA ASP A 342 -27.58 -6.47 5.42
C ASP A 342 -26.53 -7.34 6.11
N LEU A 343 -25.49 -7.76 5.37
CA LEU A 343 -24.37 -8.51 5.94
C LEU A 343 -23.67 -7.74 7.06
N LEU A 344 -23.31 -6.47 6.82
CA LEU A 344 -22.63 -5.62 7.80
C LEU A 344 -23.48 -5.32 9.04
N ALA A 345 -24.82 -5.42 8.92
CA ALA A 345 -25.78 -5.28 10.00
C ALA A 345 -26.16 -6.59 10.70
N SER A 346 -25.74 -7.75 10.19
CA SER A 346 -26.28 -9.06 10.60
C SER A 346 -25.60 -9.70 11.81
N ALA A 347 -24.37 -9.30 12.14
CA ALA A 347 -23.61 -9.92 13.23
C ALA A 347 -24.17 -9.58 14.61
N ARG A 348 -23.80 -10.37 15.62
CA ARG A 348 -24.14 -10.11 17.04
C ARG A 348 -23.71 -8.70 17.50
N TYR A 349 -22.58 -8.24 16.98
CA TYR A 349 -22.06 -6.88 17.18
C TYR A 349 -21.85 -6.26 15.79
N PRO A 350 -22.88 -5.61 15.22
CA PRO A 350 -22.86 -5.11 13.84
C PRO A 350 -21.96 -3.89 13.69
N CYS A 351 -21.64 -3.55 12.43
CA CYS A 351 -20.87 -2.36 12.10
C CYS A 351 -21.60 -1.09 12.54
N ARG A 352 -20.88 -0.15 13.15
CA ARG A 352 -21.46 1.13 13.61
C ARG A 352 -21.65 2.14 12.48
N ASN A 353 -20.77 2.12 11.49
CA ASN A 353 -20.78 3.07 10.38
C ASN A 353 -20.74 2.37 9.01
N ILE A 354 -21.85 1.73 8.67
CA ILE A 354 -22.00 0.98 7.41
C ILE A 354 -21.77 1.88 6.19
N ASP A 355 -22.21 3.15 6.21
CA ASP A 355 -22.00 4.06 5.07
C ASP A 355 -20.52 4.30 4.77
N GLN A 356 -19.70 4.48 5.82
CA GLN A 356 -18.25 4.55 5.68
C GLN A 356 -17.66 3.24 5.16
N ASN A 357 -18.12 2.09 5.67
CA ASN A 357 -17.68 0.79 5.15
C ASN A 357 -18.00 0.63 3.65
N MET A 358 -19.20 1.03 3.22
CA MET A 358 -19.61 0.96 1.82
C MET A 358 -18.76 1.88 0.92
N ALA A 359 -18.40 3.07 1.41
CA ALA A 359 -17.52 3.99 0.69
C ALA A 359 -16.11 3.39 0.50
N ASP A 360 -15.53 2.81 1.55
CA ASP A 360 -14.21 2.18 1.49
C ASP A 360 -14.22 0.91 0.62
N LEU A 361 -15.29 0.10 0.65
CA LEU A 361 -15.47 -1.03 -0.29
C LEU A 361 -15.52 -0.56 -1.75
N GLY A 362 -16.22 0.55 -2.02
CA GLY A 362 -16.25 1.17 -3.34
C GLY A 362 -14.87 1.60 -3.82
N ALA A 363 -14.05 2.17 -2.93
CA ALA A 363 -12.67 2.56 -3.20
C ALA A 363 -11.77 1.33 -3.49
N GLN A 364 -11.97 0.22 -2.79
CA GLN A 364 -11.26 -1.04 -3.05
C GLN A 364 -11.62 -1.65 -4.41
N ILE A 365 -12.90 -1.64 -4.80
CA ILE A 365 -13.31 -2.09 -6.14
C ILE A 365 -12.64 -1.22 -7.23
N ALA A 366 -12.55 0.09 -7.02
CA ALA A 366 -11.89 1.02 -7.93
C ALA A 366 -10.38 0.78 -8.08
N ALA A 367 -9.71 0.51 -6.95
CA ALA A 367 -8.31 0.12 -6.93
C ALA A 367 -8.09 -1.14 -7.74
N ASN A 368 -8.93 -2.16 -7.54
CA ASN A 368 -8.86 -3.41 -8.31
C ASN A 368 -9.10 -3.18 -9.81
N ALA A 369 -10.09 -2.36 -10.18
CA ALA A 369 -10.34 -2.02 -11.58
C ALA A 369 -9.12 -1.34 -12.25
N THR A 370 -8.41 -0.48 -11.51
CA THR A 370 -7.15 0.14 -11.98
C THR A 370 -6.09 -0.93 -12.29
N GLY A 371 -5.94 -1.91 -11.40
CA GLY A 371 -4.99 -3.02 -11.59
C GLY A 371 -5.33 -3.90 -12.78
N ALA A 372 -6.61 -4.25 -12.94
CA ALA A 372 -7.09 -5.05 -14.06
C ALA A 372 -6.80 -4.37 -15.41
N GLU A 373 -7.04 -3.06 -15.50
CA GLU A 373 -6.74 -2.26 -16.71
C GLU A 373 -5.23 -2.17 -16.99
N GLY A 374 -4.40 -1.98 -15.96
CA GLY A 374 -2.94 -1.96 -16.10
C GLY A 374 -2.37 -3.29 -16.64
N LEU A 375 -2.90 -4.41 -16.16
CA LEU A 375 -2.53 -5.74 -16.64
C LEU A 375 -3.00 -5.98 -18.08
N ARG A 376 -4.22 -5.57 -18.43
CA ARG A 376 -4.75 -5.67 -19.81
C ARG A 376 -3.87 -4.94 -20.81
N LYS A 377 -3.46 -3.70 -20.50
CA LYS A 377 -2.51 -2.93 -21.34
C LYS A 377 -1.17 -3.64 -21.50
N THR A 378 -0.70 -4.30 -20.45
CA THR A 378 0.55 -5.08 -20.49
C THR A 378 0.40 -6.29 -21.41
N VAL A 379 -0.72 -7.01 -21.32
CA VAL A 379 -1.05 -8.12 -22.23
C VAL A 379 -1.20 -7.65 -23.68
N ASP A 380 -1.87 -6.53 -23.92
CA ASP A 380 -2.04 -5.97 -25.27
C ASP A 380 -0.69 -5.63 -25.92
N HIS A 381 0.31 -5.22 -25.12
CA HIS A 381 1.63 -4.85 -25.61
C HIS A 381 2.56 -6.05 -25.82
N PHE A 382 2.57 -7.01 -24.89
CA PHE A 382 3.57 -8.10 -24.86
C PHE A 382 3.02 -9.48 -25.21
N GLY A 383 1.69 -9.66 -25.17
CA GLY A 383 1.04 -10.97 -25.30
C GLY A 383 0.96 -11.72 -23.97
N LEU A 384 -0.13 -12.48 -23.79
CA LEU A 384 -0.43 -13.16 -22.52
C LEU A 384 0.67 -14.16 -22.11
N ASP A 385 1.12 -15.00 -23.04
CA ASP A 385 2.13 -16.03 -22.77
C ASP A 385 3.44 -15.43 -22.24
N VAL A 386 3.84 -14.28 -22.79
CA VAL A 386 5.05 -13.55 -22.35
C VAL A 386 4.81 -12.99 -20.96
N VAL A 387 3.68 -12.33 -20.72
CA VAL A 387 3.35 -11.77 -19.39
C VAL A 387 3.39 -12.87 -18.33
N HIS A 388 2.72 -14.00 -18.56
CA HIS A 388 2.72 -15.13 -17.62
C HIS A 388 4.10 -15.72 -17.40
N ALA A 389 4.91 -15.88 -18.46
CA ALA A 389 6.28 -16.35 -18.31
C ALA A 389 7.11 -15.42 -17.42
N TYR A 390 7.00 -14.10 -17.61
CA TYR A 390 7.73 -13.12 -16.79
C TYR A 390 7.21 -12.99 -15.35
N MET A 391 5.92 -13.25 -15.09
CA MET A 391 5.43 -13.43 -13.71
C MET A 391 6.19 -14.57 -13.01
N GLY A 392 6.38 -15.70 -13.70
CA GLY A 392 7.19 -16.82 -13.22
C GLY A 392 8.65 -16.45 -13.00
N HIS A 393 9.29 -15.80 -13.98
CA HIS A 393 10.70 -15.39 -13.88
C HIS A 393 10.97 -14.42 -12.72
N VAL A 394 10.02 -13.52 -12.44
CA VAL A 394 10.10 -12.60 -11.27
C VAL A 394 10.06 -13.36 -9.94
N GLN A 395 9.24 -14.41 -9.84
CA GLN A 395 9.22 -15.27 -8.65
C GLN A 395 10.49 -16.12 -8.52
N ASP A 396 10.99 -16.67 -9.62
CA ASP A 396 12.20 -17.50 -9.60
C ASP A 396 13.45 -16.67 -9.22
N ASN A 397 13.51 -15.40 -9.64
CA ASN A 397 14.56 -14.47 -9.20
C ASN A 397 14.47 -14.15 -7.69
N ALA A 398 13.26 -14.03 -7.15
CA ALA A 398 13.06 -13.81 -5.72
C ALA A 398 13.46 -15.05 -4.90
N GLU A 399 13.11 -16.25 -5.38
CA GLU A 399 13.57 -17.53 -4.81
C GLU A 399 15.10 -17.58 -4.76
N GLU A 400 15.78 -17.34 -5.87
CA GLU A 400 17.25 -17.39 -5.94
C GLU A 400 17.90 -16.36 -5.01
N SER A 401 17.27 -15.18 -4.87
CA SER A 401 17.75 -14.15 -3.96
C SER A 401 17.71 -14.57 -2.50
N VAL A 402 16.65 -15.24 -2.05
CA VAL A 402 16.60 -15.81 -0.69
C VAL A 402 17.60 -16.95 -0.54
N ARG A 403 17.75 -17.82 -1.55
CA ARG A 403 18.74 -18.92 -1.51
C ARG A 403 20.17 -18.43 -1.29
N ARG A 404 20.55 -17.27 -1.84
CA ARG A 404 21.87 -16.64 -1.60
C ARG A 404 22.06 -16.22 -0.14
N VAL A 405 21.02 -15.74 0.53
CA VAL A 405 21.07 -15.41 1.96
C VAL A 405 21.32 -16.68 2.78
N LEU A 406 20.68 -17.79 2.43
CA LEU A 406 20.82 -19.05 3.16
C LEU A 406 22.27 -19.59 3.16
N ASP A 407 23.08 -19.25 2.15
CA ASP A 407 24.47 -19.70 2.07
C ASP A 407 25.33 -19.18 3.26
N VAL A 408 25.02 -17.98 3.76
CA VAL A 408 25.76 -17.33 4.86
C VAL A 408 25.11 -17.50 6.23
N LEU A 409 23.84 -17.90 6.28
CA LEU A 409 23.16 -18.18 7.55
C LEU A 409 23.75 -19.40 8.27
N LYS A 410 23.52 -19.44 9.58
CA LYS A 410 23.92 -20.50 10.50
C LYS A 410 22.70 -20.93 11.30
N ASP A 411 22.76 -22.15 11.81
CA ASP A 411 21.73 -22.65 12.72
C ASP A 411 21.66 -21.74 13.96
N CYS A 412 20.44 -21.38 14.33
CA CYS A 412 20.19 -20.51 15.47
C CYS A 412 18.86 -20.81 16.13
N SER A 413 18.66 -20.29 17.34
CA SER A 413 17.41 -20.43 18.08
C SER A 413 17.21 -19.27 19.03
N PHE A 414 15.96 -18.90 19.28
CA PHE A 414 15.61 -17.84 20.20
C PHE A 414 14.25 -18.09 20.87
N ARG A 415 14.08 -17.52 22.06
CA ARG A 415 12.81 -17.50 22.80
C ARG A 415 12.51 -16.06 23.15
N TYR A 416 11.34 -15.61 22.73
CA TYR A 416 10.86 -14.26 22.95
C TYR A 416 9.75 -14.24 23.99
N PRO A 417 9.94 -13.57 25.15
CA PRO A 417 8.90 -13.44 26.15
C PRO A 417 7.91 -12.32 25.83
N LEU A 418 6.62 -12.56 26.10
CA LEU A 418 5.56 -11.55 26.06
C LEU A 418 5.20 -11.09 27.49
N ASP A 419 4.52 -9.95 27.60
CA ASP A 419 4.07 -9.37 28.88
C ASP A 419 3.15 -10.30 29.68
N SER A 420 2.41 -11.19 29.01
CA SER A 420 1.56 -12.19 29.65
C SER A 420 2.32 -13.37 30.30
N GLY A 421 3.63 -13.48 30.01
CA GLY A 421 4.45 -14.64 30.34
C GLY A 421 4.38 -15.77 29.31
N ALA A 422 3.61 -15.62 28.23
CA ALA A 422 3.71 -16.48 27.05
C ALA A 422 5.04 -16.25 26.32
N GLU A 423 5.46 -17.23 25.51
CA GLU A 423 6.69 -17.15 24.73
C GLU A 423 6.48 -17.62 23.29
N ILE A 424 7.18 -16.98 22.35
CA ILE A 424 7.37 -17.48 20.99
C ILE A 424 8.78 -18.06 20.89
N ALA A 425 8.88 -19.29 20.43
CA ALA A 425 10.16 -19.98 20.26
C ALA A 425 10.40 -20.24 18.78
N VAL A 426 11.63 -20.05 18.32
CA VAL A 426 12.03 -20.43 16.97
C VAL A 426 13.38 -21.13 16.98
N LYS A 427 13.51 -22.14 16.12
CA LYS A 427 14.77 -22.77 15.73
C LYS A 427 14.88 -22.71 14.21
N ILE A 428 15.98 -22.16 13.71
CA ILE A 428 16.27 -22.08 12.28
C ILE A 428 17.42 -23.04 11.98
N GLU A 429 17.18 -24.00 11.09
CA GLU A 429 18.17 -24.99 10.66
C GLU A 429 18.41 -24.86 9.16
N VAL A 430 19.66 -24.69 8.74
CA VAL A 430 20.02 -24.39 7.35
C VAL A 430 20.68 -25.59 6.68
N GLU A 431 20.02 -26.15 5.68
CA GLU A 431 20.58 -27.19 4.82
C GLU A 431 21.32 -26.56 3.63
N LYS A 432 22.61 -26.28 3.81
CA LYS A 432 23.44 -25.59 2.80
C LYS A 432 23.52 -26.32 1.46
N SER A 433 23.57 -27.66 1.45
CA SER A 433 23.61 -28.45 0.21
C SER A 433 22.35 -28.29 -0.64
N ALA A 434 21.18 -28.18 -0.01
CA ALA A 434 19.91 -27.99 -0.71
C ALA A 434 19.53 -26.51 -0.87
N ARG A 435 20.31 -25.59 -0.27
CA ARG A 435 20.01 -24.16 -0.13
C ARG A 435 18.59 -23.93 0.39
N LYS A 436 18.25 -24.65 1.47
CA LYS A 436 16.94 -24.62 2.14
C LYS A 436 17.10 -24.34 3.62
N ALA A 437 16.07 -23.80 4.25
CA ALA A 437 16.02 -23.62 5.70
C ALA A 437 14.70 -24.15 6.28
N VAL A 438 14.79 -24.79 7.44
CA VAL A 438 13.64 -25.14 8.27
C VAL A 438 13.50 -24.07 9.36
N ILE A 439 12.36 -23.40 9.40
CA ILE A 439 11.97 -22.47 10.46
C ILE A 439 10.93 -23.18 11.34
N ASP A 440 11.38 -23.68 12.48
CA ASP A 440 10.56 -24.48 13.39
C ASP A 440 10.17 -23.67 14.63
N PHE A 441 8.86 -23.42 14.76
CA PHE A 441 8.29 -22.71 15.90
C PHE A 441 7.86 -23.63 17.06
N THR A 442 8.27 -24.89 17.04
CA THR A 442 8.02 -25.85 18.13
C THR A 442 8.53 -25.31 19.47
N GLY A 443 7.66 -25.35 20.48
CA GLY A 443 7.93 -24.80 21.81
C GLY A 443 7.39 -23.40 22.04
N THR A 444 6.71 -22.80 21.04
CA THR A 444 5.85 -21.62 21.20
C THR A 444 4.65 -21.97 22.09
N SER A 445 4.22 -21.02 22.93
CA SER A 445 3.11 -21.19 23.86
C SER A 445 1.80 -21.63 23.17
N PRO A 446 0.93 -22.37 23.90
CA PRO A 446 -0.42 -22.68 23.45
C PRO A 446 -1.21 -21.42 23.12
N GLN A 447 -2.31 -21.58 22.38
CA GLN A 447 -3.28 -20.53 22.10
C GLN A 447 -3.61 -19.72 23.35
N ASP A 448 -3.54 -18.40 23.23
CA ASP A 448 -3.94 -17.47 24.28
C ASP A 448 -5.46 -17.53 24.51
N ARG A 449 -5.87 -17.36 25.76
CA ARG A 449 -7.30 -17.40 26.12
C ARG A 449 -8.07 -16.18 25.62
N GLN A 450 -7.39 -15.05 25.45
CA GLN A 450 -7.95 -13.81 24.93
C GLN A 450 -7.55 -13.68 23.45
N ASN A 451 -7.02 -12.53 23.05
CA ASN A 451 -6.89 -12.13 21.66
C ASN A 451 -5.45 -11.98 21.17
N TYR A 452 -4.45 -12.35 22.00
CA TYR A 452 -3.05 -12.41 21.61
C TYR A 452 -2.76 -13.69 20.82
N ASN A 453 -3.53 -13.87 19.74
CA ASN A 453 -3.41 -14.98 18.82
C ASN A 453 -3.21 -14.46 17.39
N ALA A 454 -2.21 -14.95 16.67
CA ALA A 454 -1.98 -14.67 15.26
C ALA A 454 -2.34 -15.88 14.39
N PRO A 455 -3.20 -15.75 13.38
CA PRO A 455 -3.44 -16.78 12.38
C PRO A 455 -2.14 -17.25 11.70
N ARG A 456 -2.13 -18.49 11.20
CA ARG A 456 -1.01 -19.09 10.48
C ARG A 456 -0.51 -18.23 9.32
N SER A 457 -1.43 -17.55 8.62
CA SER A 457 -1.13 -16.64 7.50
C SER A 457 -0.22 -15.48 7.94
N ILE A 458 -0.42 -14.95 9.14
CA ILE A 458 0.41 -13.88 9.72
C ILE A 458 1.82 -14.38 10.03
N CYS A 459 1.96 -15.56 10.63
CA CYS A 459 3.29 -16.13 10.89
C CYS A 459 4.09 -16.31 9.59
N ARG A 460 3.45 -16.81 8.52
CA ARG A 460 4.08 -16.92 7.19
C ARG A 460 4.48 -15.55 6.62
N ALA A 461 3.63 -14.53 6.77
CA ALA A 461 3.90 -13.16 6.35
C ALA A 461 5.14 -12.58 7.04
N VAL A 462 5.27 -12.79 8.36
CA VAL A 462 6.41 -12.32 9.14
C VAL A 462 7.70 -13.02 8.70
N VAL A 463 7.66 -14.35 8.47
CA VAL A 463 8.83 -15.08 7.94
C VAL A 463 9.24 -14.53 6.57
N LEU A 464 8.28 -14.32 5.66
CA LEU A 464 8.54 -13.70 4.36
C LEU A 464 9.22 -12.34 4.51
N TYR A 465 8.67 -11.47 5.36
CA TYR A 465 9.22 -10.14 5.63
C TYR A 465 10.67 -10.22 6.13
N VAL A 466 10.95 -11.00 7.18
CA VAL A 466 12.28 -11.10 7.77
C VAL A 466 13.29 -11.64 6.76
N PHE A 467 12.97 -12.71 6.03
CA PHE A 467 13.92 -13.25 5.04
C PHE A 467 14.14 -12.30 3.87
N ARG A 468 13.13 -11.51 3.48
CA ARG A 468 13.30 -10.45 2.48
C ARG A 468 14.25 -9.36 2.97
N THR A 469 14.16 -8.92 4.22
CA THR A 469 15.05 -7.85 4.73
C THR A 469 16.52 -8.27 4.74
N LEU A 470 16.81 -9.56 4.86
CA LEU A 470 18.18 -10.11 4.81
C LEU A 470 18.80 -10.10 3.41
N VAL A 471 18.01 -10.02 2.34
CA VAL A 471 18.52 -10.07 0.96
C VAL A 471 19.40 -8.85 0.64
N GLY A 472 19.10 -7.69 1.22
CA GLY A 472 19.90 -6.46 1.02
C GLY A 472 19.88 -5.92 -0.42
N ALA A 473 18.88 -6.28 -1.22
CA ALA A 473 18.69 -5.80 -2.58
C ALA A 473 17.21 -5.46 -2.84
N ASP A 474 16.97 -4.59 -3.82
CA ASP A 474 15.63 -4.19 -4.26
C ASP A 474 14.97 -5.27 -5.11
N ILE A 475 14.59 -6.37 -4.44
CA ILE A 475 13.76 -7.40 -5.02
C ILE A 475 12.28 -7.20 -4.63
N PRO A 476 11.34 -7.55 -5.52
CA PRO A 476 9.92 -7.59 -5.19
C PRO A 476 9.63 -8.58 -4.08
N MET A 477 8.63 -8.26 -3.26
CA MET A 477 8.11 -9.21 -2.28
C MET A 477 7.05 -10.09 -2.95
N ASN A 478 7.39 -11.35 -3.21
CA ASN A 478 6.48 -12.29 -3.86
C ASN A 478 6.61 -13.71 -3.26
N GLU A 479 5.77 -14.64 -3.72
CA GLU A 479 5.71 -16.01 -3.17
C GLU A 479 7.04 -16.78 -3.38
N GLY A 480 7.87 -16.38 -4.36
CA GLY A 480 9.18 -16.99 -4.63
C GLY A 480 10.11 -16.98 -3.41
N CYS A 481 10.05 -15.94 -2.59
CA CYS A 481 10.85 -15.84 -1.36
C CYS A 481 10.55 -16.95 -0.34
N LEU A 482 9.37 -17.57 -0.38
CA LEU A 482 8.97 -18.64 0.53
C LEU A 482 9.35 -20.04 0.03
N LYS A 483 9.59 -20.22 -1.28
CA LYS A 483 9.92 -21.53 -1.88
C LYS A 483 11.11 -22.26 -1.20
N PRO A 484 12.20 -21.60 -0.75
CA PRO A 484 13.31 -22.31 -0.09
C PRO A 484 13.11 -22.52 1.42
N LEU A 485 11.96 -22.13 1.99
CA LEU A 485 11.70 -22.11 3.43
C LEU A 485 10.64 -23.15 3.83
N ASP A 486 11.00 -24.11 4.67
CA ASP A 486 10.06 -25.03 5.33
C ASP A 486 9.62 -24.43 6.68
N ILE A 487 8.39 -23.92 6.75
CA ILE A 487 7.87 -23.24 7.94
C ILE A 487 6.98 -24.20 8.74
N ARG A 488 7.41 -24.56 9.94
CA ARG A 488 6.68 -25.47 10.84
C ARG A 488 6.09 -24.70 12.01
N ILE A 489 4.77 -24.70 12.09
CA ILE A 489 4.02 -23.93 13.08
C ILE A 489 3.11 -24.89 13.86
N PRO A 490 3.27 -25.04 15.19
CA PRO A 490 2.48 -25.99 15.97
C PRO A 490 0.97 -25.65 15.96
N ASP A 491 0.13 -26.63 15.61
CA ASP A 491 -1.33 -26.48 15.62
C ASP A 491 -1.88 -26.21 17.03
N GLY A 492 -2.68 -25.15 17.18
CA GLY A 492 -3.25 -24.75 18.48
C GLY A 492 -2.26 -23.97 19.36
N SER A 493 -1.16 -23.48 18.80
CA SER A 493 -0.32 -22.46 19.43
C SER A 493 -0.91 -21.06 19.23
N MET A 494 -0.40 -20.07 19.97
CA MET A 494 -0.83 -18.67 19.81
C MET A 494 -0.50 -18.08 18.42
N ILE A 495 0.34 -18.72 17.62
CA ILE A 495 0.69 -18.30 16.24
C ILE A 495 0.07 -19.22 15.16
N ASN A 496 -0.79 -20.15 15.57
CA ASN A 496 -1.65 -20.96 14.72
C ASN A 496 -2.88 -21.41 15.54
N PRO A 497 -3.73 -20.44 15.96
CA PRO A 497 -4.89 -20.69 16.80
C PRO A 497 -5.97 -21.44 16.03
N ARG A 498 -6.89 -22.07 16.76
CA ARG A 498 -8.05 -22.75 16.18
C ARG A 498 -9.27 -21.84 16.24
N TYR A 499 -10.08 -21.86 15.19
CA TYR A 499 -11.41 -21.26 15.26
C TYR A 499 -12.17 -21.84 16.46
N PRO A 500 -12.86 -21.02 17.28
CA PRO A 500 -13.21 -19.61 17.06
C PRO A 500 -12.39 -18.59 17.90
N ALA A 501 -11.09 -18.81 18.10
CA ALA A 501 -10.25 -17.90 18.87
C ALA A 501 -10.35 -16.43 18.39
N ALA A 502 -10.35 -15.50 19.34
CA ALA A 502 -10.13 -14.08 19.10
C ALA A 502 -8.69 -13.83 18.59
N VAL A 503 -8.53 -12.94 17.61
CA VAL A 503 -7.24 -12.72 16.92
C VAL A 503 -6.90 -11.24 16.67
N ILE A 504 -7.65 -10.28 17.23
CA ILE A 504 -7.44 -8.86 16.89
C ILE A 504 -6.01 -8.37 17.18
N SER A 505 -5.36 -8.87 18.22
CA SER A 505 -3.96 -8.51 18.55
C SER A 505 -2.94 -9.30 17.72
N GLY A 506 -3.38 -10.26 16.91
CA GLY A 506 -2.52 -11.10 16.08
C GLY A 506 -1.76 -10.33 15.02
N ASN A 507 -2.46 -9.43 14.33
CA ASN A 507 -1.91 -8.62 13.24
C ASN A 507 -0.91 -7.57 13.72
N THR A 508 -1.11 -7.07 14.93
CA THR A 508 -0.44 -5.87 15.41
C THR A 508 0.61 -6.16 16.48
N GLU A 509 0.31 -7.04 17.44
CA GLU A 509 1.18 -7.31 18.58
C GLU A 509 1.93 -8.62 18.41
N VAL A 510 1.23 -9.73 18.14
CA VAL A 510 1.87 -11.04 18.01
C VAL A 510 2.77 -11.09 16.77
N SER A 511 2.40 -10.41 15.67
CA SER A 511 3.24 -10.32 14.48
C SER A 511 4.59 -9.61 14.75
N GLN A 512 4.60 -8.57 15.58
CA GLN A 512 5.82 -7.89 16.03
C GLN A 512 6.68 -8.83 16.87
N ALA A 513 6.06 -9.56 17.80
CA ALA A 513 6.75 -10.55 18.62
C ALA A 513 7.38 -11.67 17.76
N ILE A 514 6.70 -12.15 16.71
CA ILE A 514 7.29 -13.13 15.76
C ILE A 514 8.50 -12.51 15.05
N ALA A 515 8.40 -11.25 14.62
CA ALA A 515 9.51 -10.56 13.93
C ALA A 515 10.73 -10.42 14.84
N ASP A 516 10.55 -9.93 16.06
CA ASP A 516 11.62 -9.80 17.04
C ASP A 516 12.16 -11.18 17.48
N THR A 517 11.33 -12.23 17.50
CA THR A 517 11.80 -13.61 17.73
C THR A 517 12.78 -14.06 16.65
N LEU A 518 12.44 -13.83 15.38
CA LEU A 518 13.29 -14.19 14.24
C LEU A 518 14.57 -13.35 14.20
N TYR A 519 14.46 -12.03 14.36
CA TYR A 519 15.63 -11.15 14.40
C TYR A 519 16.54 -11.45 15.60
N GLY A 520 15.95 -11.77 16.76
CA GLY A 520 16.68 -12.22 17.95
C GLY A 520 17.45 -13.51 17.70
N ALA A 521 16.87 -14.48 16.96
CA ALA A 521 17.57 -15.70 16.56
C ALA A 521 18.72 -15.42 15.59
N LEU A 522 18.50 -14.52 14.62
CA LEU A 522 19.50 -14.16 13.61
C LEU A 522 20.63 -13.29 14.18
N GLY A 523 20.36 -12.52 15.24
CA GLY A 523 21.34 -11.66 15.91
C GLY A 523 21.76 -10.43 15.09
N VAL A 524 21.00 -10.08 14.05
CA VAL A 524 21.36 -9.02 13.09
C VAL A 524 21.00 -7.61 13.56
N ILE A 525 20.01 -7.49 14.45
CA ILE A 525 19.56 -6.24 15.07
C ILE A 525 19.18 -6.50 16.54
N ALA A 526 19.20 -5.46 17.38
CA ALA A 526 18.58 -5.50 18.70
C ALA A 526 17.04 -5.45 18.58
N GLY A 527 16.33 -5.73 19.68
CA GLY A 527 14.87 -5.66 19.70
C GLY A 527 14.37 -4.23 19.47
N SER A 528 13.37 -4.07 18.61
CA SER A 528 12.66 -2.80 18.44
C SER A 528 11.58 -2.65 19.52
N GLN A 529 10.71 -1.64 19.41
CA GLN A 529 9.60 -1.43 20.33
C GLN A 529 8.66 -2.65 20.50
N GLY A 530 8.65 -3.60 19.57
CA GLY A 530 7.90 -4.87 19.66
C GLY A 530 6.38 -4.75 19.75
N THR A 531 5.81 -3.60 19.39
CA THR A 531 4.36 -3.31 19.43
C THR A 531 4.01 -2.26 18.37
N MET A 532 2.77 -2.26 17.87
CA MET A 532 2.25 -1.16 17.05
C MET A 532 1.61 -0.05 17.90
N ASN A 533 1.51 -0.26 19.23
CA ASN A 533 0.82 0.59 20.18
C ASN A 533 -0.58 0.97 19.67
N ASN A 534 -1.44 -0.03 19.45
CA ASN A 534 -2.79 0.23 18.95
C ASN A 534 -3.55 1.07 19.95
N PHE A 535 -3.99 2.23 19.48
CA PHE A 535 -4.77 3.18 20.23
C PHE A 535 -6.08 3.40 19.49
N VAL A 536 -7.16 2.86 20.06
CA VAL A 536 -8.47 2.86 19.45
C VAL A 536 -9.41 3.62 20.35
N TYR A 537 -10.25 4.46 19.75
CA TYR A 537 -11.23 5.19 20.52
C TYR A 537 -12.46 5.52 19.69
N GLY A 538 -13.58 5.68 20.39
CA GLY A 538 -14.81 6.05 19.73
C GLY A 538 -16.05 5.99 20.61
N ASN A 539 -17.17 6.22 19.96
CA ASN A 539 -18.53 6.11 20.49
C ASN A 539 -19.47 5.65 19.35
N GLU A 540 -20.77 5.82 19.51
CA GLU A 540 -21.76 5.43 18.49
C GLU A 540 -21.56 6.18 17.16
N ARG A 541 -21.02 7.40 17.19
CA ARG A 541 -20.88 8.27 16.01
C ARG A 541 -19.49 8.25 15.41
N TYR A 542 -18.45 8.17 16.23
CA TYR A 542 -17.06 8.28 15.82
C TYR A 542 -16.30 7.01 16.17
N GLN A 543 -15.50 6.51 15.24
CA GLN A 543 -14.57 5.40 15.46
C GLN A 543 -13.24 5.78 14.83
N ASN A 544 -12.17 5.74 15.63
CA ASN A 544 -10.82 5.97 15.16
C ASN A 544 -9.88 4.88 15.65
N TYR A 545 -8.92 4.55 14.81
CA TYR A 545 -7.84 3.60 15.09
C TYR A 545 -6.53 4.27 14.69
N GLU A 546 -5.55 4.23 15.59
CA GLU A 546 -4.19 4.70 15.37
C GLU A 546 -3.19 3.63 15.81
N THR A 547 -2.09 3.52 15.07
CA THR A 547 -0.86 2.88 15.54
C THR A 547 0.14 3.99 15.85
N ILE A 548 0.83 3.89 16.97
CA ILE A 548 1.81 4.90 17.40
C ILE A 548 3.21 4.29 17.35
N GLY A 549 4.13 4.94 16.64
CA GLY A 549 5.51 4.48 16.51
C GLY A 549 6.31 4.55 17.81
N GLY A 550 7.58 4.15 17.74
CA GLY A 550 8.46 4.08 18.89
C GLY A 550 9.93 3.98 18.49
N GLY A 551 10.75 3.40 19.35
CA GLY A 551 12.17 3.20 19.07
C GLY A 551 12.45 1.91 18.31
N THR A 552 13.29 1.98 17.27
CA THR A 552 13.83 0.77 16.61
C THR A 552 15.09 0.27 17.29
N GLY A 553 15.36 -1.03 17.18
CA GLY A 553 16.61 -1.62 17.66
C GLY A 553 17.83 -1.12 16.88
N ALA A 554 18.95 -0.99 17.57
CA ALA A 554 20.24 -0.70 16.94
C ALA A 554 20.83 -1.95 16.24
N GLY A 555 21.75 -1.72 15.31
CA GLY A 555 22.48 -2.77 14.59
C GLY A 555 24.00 -2.70 14.80
N PRO A 556 24.77 -3.53 14.10
CA PRO A 556 26.22 -3.64 14.26
C PRO A 556 26.99 -2.37 13.84
N ASP A 557 26.38 -1.52 13.03
CA ASP A 557 26.98 -0.31 12.46
C ASP A 557 26.04 0.91 12.45
N PHE A 558 24.86 0.81 13.08
CA PHE A 558 23.88 1.90 13.12
C PHE A 558 23.12 1.99 14.45
N CYS A 559 22.80 3.21 14.88
CA CYS A 559 21.85 3.47 15.97
C CYS A 559 20.41 3.23 15.49
N GLY A 560 19.53 2.85 16.41
CA GLY A 560 18.10 2.79 16.13
C GLY A 560 17.52 4.18 15.82
N ALA A 561 16.62 4.24 14.86
CA ALA A 561 15.78 5.40 14.58
C ALA A 561 14.72 5.58 15.68
N SER A 562 14.54 6.84 16.12
CA SER A 562 13.55 7.24 17.11
C SER A 562 12.21 7.60 16.47
N ALA A 563 11.11 7.35 17.18
CA ALA A 563 9.76 7.77 16.82
C ALA A 563 9.30 7.33 15.41
N VAL A 564 9.58 6.08 15.03
CA VAL A 564 9.16 5.50 13.75
C VAL A 564 8.37 4.22 13.93
N HIS A 565 7.61 3.85 12.91
CA HIS A 565 7.07 2.49 12.80
C HIS A 565 8.18 1.49 12.42
N SER A 566 8.00 0.25 12.85
CA SER A 566 8.98 -0.82 12.69
C SER A 566 8.30 -2.12 12.29
N HIS A 567 9.02 -2.93 11.53
CA HIS A 567 8.65 -4.29 11.12
C HIS A 567 7.30 -4.40 10.43
N MET A 568 6.27 -4.87 11.15
CA MET A 568 5.02 -5.33 10.55
C MET A 568 4.05 -4.20 10.17
N THR A 569 4.46 -2.93 10.32
CA THR A 569 3.69 -1.75 9.91
C THR A 569 4.59 -0.65 9.35
N ASN A 570 4.05 0.11 8.41
CA ASN A 570 4.65 1.33 7.85
C ASN A 570 3.54 2.38 7.57
N THR A 571 2.48 2.36 8.37
CA THR A 571 1.37 3.31 8.25
C THR A 571 1.85 4.72 8.60
N ARG A 572 1.19 5.74 8.04
CA ARG A 572 1.44 7.12 8.41
C ARG A 572 0.72 7.46 9.71
N MET A 573 1.29 8.39 10.46
CA MET A 573 0.55 9.10 11.49
C MET A 573 -0.53 9.97 10.85
N THR A 574 -1.68 10.10 11.51
CA THR A 574 -2.68 11.10 11.12
C THR A 574 -2.13 12.48 11.48
N ASP A 575 -2.23 13.44 10.55
CA ASP A 575 -1.89 14.83 10.85
C ASP A 575 -2.78 15.35 11.99
N PRO A 576 -2.23 16.05 13.00
CA PRO A 576 -3.03 16.59 14.09
C PRO A 576 -4.21 17.45 13.65
N GLU A 577 -4.07 18.29 12.61
CA GLU A 577 -5.17 19.14 12.13
C GLU A 577 -6.28 18.30 11.47
N VAL A 578 -5.90 17.24 10.76
CA VAL A 578 -6.86 16.28 10.21
C VAL A 578 -7.56 15.52 11.34
N LEU A 579 -6.82 15.10 12.36
CA LEU A 579 -7.39 14.37 13.50
C LEU A 579 -8.41 15.24 14.26
N GLU A 580 -8.04 16.46 14.61
CA GLU A 580 -8.89 17.40 15.36
C GLU A 580 -10.11 17.90 14.57
N SER A 581 -10.01 17.96 13.23
CA SER A 581 -11.15 18.31 12.39
C SER A 581 -12.13 17.16 12.16
N ARG A 582 -11.66 15.91 12.24
CA ARG A 582 -12.47 14.71 11.96
C ARG A 582 -13.06 14.07 13.20
N PHE A 583 -12.44 14.26 14.37
CA PHE A 583 -12.84 13.63 15.62
C PHE A 583 -12.87 14.66 16.77
N PRO A 584 -13.76 14.53 17.76
CA PRO A 584 -13.84 15.47 18.87
C PRO A 584 -12.75 15.16 19.92
N VAL A 585 -11.51 15.37 19.52
CA VAL A 585 -10.28 15.21 20.30
C VAL A 585 -9.33 16.37 20.02
N ARG A 586 -8.34 16.59 20.89
CA ARG A 586 -7.27 17.57 20.70
C ARG A 586 -5.91 16.97 21.01
N VAL A 587 -4.92 17.24 20.17
CA VAL A 587 -3.53 16.80 20.36
C VAL A 587 -2.81 17.79 21.28
N ASP A 588 -2.71 17.44 22.56
CA ASP A 588 -1.99 18.26 23.54
C ASP A 588 -0.47 18.09 23.44
N GLU A 589 0.00 16.89 23.08
CA GLU A 589 1.42 16.61 22.88
C GLU A 589 1.64 15.46 21.90
N PHE A 590 2.65 15.62 21.04
CA PHE A 590 3.25 14.53 20.27
C PHE A 590 4.75 14.81 20.12
N SER A 591 5.58 14.14 20.91
CA SER A 591 7.01 14.44 21.05
C SER A 591 7.86 13.17 21.16
N ILE A 592 9.18 13.28 20.92
CA ILE A 592 10.12 12.18 21.15
C ILE A 592 10.31 11.99 22.66
N ARG A 593 10.21 10.74 23.13
CA ARG A 593 10.45 10.37 24.53
C ARG A 593 11.96 10.16 24.77
N HIS A 594 12.69 11.25 24.86
CA HIS A 594 14.16 11.22 24.97
C HIS A 594 14.68 10.36 26.14
N GLY A 595 15.71 9.57 25.85
CA GLY A 595 16.36 8.69 26.83
C GLY A 595 15.53 7.44 27.16
N SER A 596 14.67 7.01 26.25
CA SER A 596 13.98 5.72 26.31
C SER A 596 14.70 4.62 25.53
N GLY A 597 15.56 4.97 24.57
CA GLY A 597 16.40 4.02 23.85
C GLY A 597 17.49 3.39 24.72
N GLY A 598 17.75 2.10 24.48
CA GLY A 598 18.76 1.31 25.16
C GLY A 598 20.17 1.79 24.84
N GLN A 599 21.03 1.80 25.85
CA GLN A 599 22.40 2.30 25.72
C GLN A 599 23.32 1.24 25.08
N GLY A 600 24.10 1.62 24.09
CA GLY A 600 25.13 0.77 23.48
C GLY A 600 26.28 1.58 22.89
N ALA A 601 27.19 0.92 22.18
CA ALA A 601 28.07 1.65 21.25
C ALA A 601 27.23 2.27 20.13
N TYR A 602 26.18 1.55 19.73
CA TYR A 602 25.04 2.08 18.96
C TYR A 602 23.80 2.06 19.86
N SER A 603 23.20 3.22 20.07
CA SER A 603 22.02 3.35 20.93
C SER A 603 20.77 2.92 20.19
N GLY A 604 19.82 2.30 20.89
CA GLY A 604 18.48 2.08 20.37
C GLY A 604 17.72 3.40 20.20
N GLY A 605 16.70 3.41 19.35
CA GLY A 605 15.86 4.58 19.12
C GLY A 605 15.01 4.94 20.34
N ASP A 606 14.70 6.22 20.49
CA ASP A 606 13.76 6.70 21.50
C ASP A 606 12.30 6.50 21.02
N GLY A 607 11.41 6.22 21.97
CA GLY A 607 9.97 6.15 21.77
C GLY A 607 9.32 7.54 21.62
N ILE A 608 8.00 7.57 21.82
CA ILE A 608 7.12 8.73 21.65
C ILE A 608 6.37 9.03 22.95
N THR A 609 6.10 10.30 23.22
CA THR A 609 5.05 10.75 24.14
C THR A 609 3.88 11.30 23.32
N ARG A 610 2.69 10.73 23.54
CA ARG A 610 1.44 11.15 22.91
C ARG A 610 0.42 11.51 23.99
N LYS A 611 -0.14 12.71 23.93
CA LYS A 611 -1.25 13.16 24.80
C LYS A 611 -2.44 13.58 23.94
N LEU A 612 -3.59 12.97 24.19
CA LEU A 612 -4.83 13.24 23.45
C LEU A 612 -5.94 13.58 24.44
N ALA A 613 -6.42 14.82 24.38
CA ALA A 613 -7.57 15.28 25.16
C ALA A 613 -8.86 14.90 24.43
N PHE A 614 -9.83 14.33 25.15
CA PHE A 614 -11.14 13.99 24.61
C PHE A 614 -12.09 15.17 24.78
N LEU A 615 -12.85 15.54 23.75
CA LEU A 615 -13.80 16.66 23.82
C LEU A 615 -15.26 16.18 23.99
N GLU A 616 -15.50 14.89 23.82
CA GLU A 616 -16.76 14.21 24.06
C GLU A 616 -16.52 12.88 24.80
N PRO A 617 -17.54 12.32 25.48
CA PRO A 617 -17.44 10.98 26.05
C PRO A 617 -17.16 9.91 24.99
N MET A 618 -16.19 9.05 25.29
CA MET A 618 -15.75 7.97 24.40
C MET A 618 -15.27 6.75 25.19
N THR A 619 -15.22 5.60 24.52
CA THR A 619 -14.45 4.45 24.98
C THR A 619 -13.07 4.48 24.34
N VAL A 620 -12.03 4.30 25.14
CA VAL A 620 -10.66 4.03 24.70
C VAL A 620 -10.38 2.54 24.88
N THR A 621 -9.75 1.92 23.89
CA THR A 621 -9.09 0.63 24.04
C THR A 621 -7.64 0.72 23.59
N VAL A 622 -6.78 -0.04 24.27
CA VAL A 622 -5.36 -0.15 23.96
C VAL A 622 -4.99 -1.61 23.80
N LEU A 623 -4.32 -1.94 22.69
CA LEU A 623 -3.68 -3.23 22.47
C LEU A 623 -2.19 -2.95 22.26
N SER A 624 -1.40 -3.11 23.30
CA SER A 624 0.02 -2.75 23.32
C SER A 624 0.85 -3.71 24.16
N SER A 625 2.05 -4.00 23.69
CA SER A 625 3.05 -4.83 24.36
C SER A 625 4.18 -3.98 24.97
N HIS A 626 5.16 -4.62 25.61
CA HIS A 626 6.29 -3.95 26.26
C HIS A 626 5.88 -2.92 27.31
N ARG A 627 4.85 -3.23 28.08
CA ARG A 627 4.48 -2.54 29.33
C ARG A 627 5.08 -3.25 30.55
N VAL A 628 5.49 -4.51 30.39
CA VAL A 628 6.16 -5.31 31.43
C VAL A 628 7.56 -5.75 30.97
N THR A 629 7.67 -6.30 29.77
CA THR A 629 8.91 -6.85 29.21
C THR A 629 9.70 -5.79 28.47
N GLU A 630 11.00 -5.66 28.75
CA GLU A 630 11.84 -4.65 28.09
C GLU A 630 12.24 -5.06 26.66
N PRO A 631 12.22 -4.13 25.69
CA PRO A 631 12.85 -4.31 24.38
C PRO A 631 14.32 -4.69 24.52
N THR A 632 14.68 -5.88 24.00
CA THR A 632 15.98 -6.50 24.30
C THR A 632 17.15 -5.79 23.62
N GLY A 633 18.23 -5.54 24.37
CA GLY A 633 19.52 -5.16 23.79
C GLY A 633 20.22 -6.36 23.14
N SER A 634 21.18 -6.09 22.25
CA SER A 634 21.94 -7.14 21.57
C SER A 634 23.45 -6.94 21.69
N MET A 635 24.19 -8.05 21.64
CA MET A 635 25.66 -8.09 21.74
C MET A 635 26.23 -7.33 22.95
N GLY A 636 25.51 -7.30 24.07
CA GLY A 636 25.91 -6.60 25.30
C GLY A 636 25.48 -5.13 25.38
N GLY A 637 24.66 -4.65 24.44
CA GLY A 637 23.91 -3.40 24.57
C GLY A 637 22.75 -3.52 25.58
N GLY A 638 22.34 -2.39 26.15
CA GLY A 638 21.27 -2.31 27.13
C GLY A 638 19.87 -2.33 26.53
N ALA A 639 18.88 -2.73 27.34
CA ALA A 639 17.48 -2.77 26.94
C ALA A 639 16.88 -1.37 26.75
N GLY A 640 15.88 -1.27 25.88
CA GLY A 640 15.03 -0.08 25.79
C GLY A 640 14.07 0.00 26.98
N LYS A 641 13.58 1.20 27.31
CA LYS A 641 12.55 1.36 28.34
C LYS A 641 11.20 0.84 27.84
N CYS A 642 10.46 0.18 28.74
CA CYS A 642 9.04 -0.14 28.53
C CYS A 642 8.22 1.13 28.24
N GLY A 643 7.09 0.91 27.56
CA GLY A 643 6.03 1.89 27.38
C GLY A 643 5.10 1.97 28.60
N GLU A 644 4.24 2.98 28.62
CA GLU A 644 3.27 3.24 29.69
C GLU A 644 1.99 3.84 29.10
N ASN A 645 0.83 3.43 29.62
CA ASN A 645 -0.48 3.97 29.25
C ASN A 645 -1.15 4.54 30.52
N MET A 646 -1.70 5.76 30.45
CA MET A 646 -2.42 6.36 31.58
C MET A 646 -3.45 7.39 31.14
N ILE A 647 -4.40 7.70 32.02
CA ILE A 647 -5.41 8.75 31.86
C ILE A 647 -5.19 9.80 32.94
N ALA A 648 -5.07 11.06 32.53
CA ALA A 648 -5.22 12.21 33.41
C ALA A 648 -6.69 12.63 33.44
N ARG A 649 -7.33 12.41 34.58
CA ARG A 649 -8.72 12.80 34.85
C ARG A 649 -8.79 14.29 35.15
N GLN A 650 -9.96 14.90 34.93
CA GLN A 650 -10.17 16.33 35.19
C GLN A 650 -9.97 16.75 36.66
N ASP A 651 -10.16 15.83 37.60
CA ASP A 651 -9.91 16.07 39.04
C ASP A 651 -8.42 16.01 39.40
N GLY A 652 -7.54 15.77 38.42
CA GLY A 652 -6.09 15.64 38.58
C GLY A 652 -5.62 14.23 38.90
N ALA A 653 -6.52 13.24 39.01
CA ALA A 653 -6.13 11.86 39.23
C ALA A 653 -5.41 11.28 37.99
N LEU A 654 -4.37 10.48 38.23
CA LEU A 654 -3.69 9.70 37.20
C LEU A 654 -4.06 8.23 37.36
N GLU A 655 -4.77 7.70 36.37
CA GLU A 655 -5.18 6.30 36.29
C GLU A 655 -4.25 5.55 35.32
N LYS A 656 -3.55 4.51 35.81
CA LYS A 656 -2.70 3.69 34.96
C LYS A 656 -3.52 2.60 34.28
N LEU A 657 -3.27 2.40 33.00
CA LEU A 657 -3.86 1.32 32.21
C LEU A 657 -2.81 0.24 31.93
N GLN A 658 -3.28 -1.00 31.74
CA GLN A 658 -2.44 -2.10 31.28
C GLN A 658 -2.10 -1.96 29.79
N GLY A 659 -1.28 -2.87 29.28
CA GLY A 659 -0.95 -2.93 27.85
C GLY A 659 -2.16 -3.30 26.98
N ASN A 660 -3.00 -4.20 27.49
CA ASN A 660 -4.23 -4.65 26.86
C ASN A 660 -5.41 -4.27 27.77
N ASP A 661 -6.08 -3.13 27.50
CA ASP A 661 -7.03 -2.53 28.45
C ASP A 661 -8.08 -1.64 27.78
N ALA A 662 -9.12 -1.29 28.53
CA ALA A 662 -10.19 -0.39 28.09
C ALA A 662 -10.62 0.57 29.20
N ALA A 663 -11.00 1.79 28.81
CA ALA A 663 -11.47 2.79 29.74
C ALA A 663 -12.55 3.69 29.13
N GLN A 664 -13.45 4.19 29.97
CA GLN A 664 -14.37 5.26 29.59
C GLN A 664 -13.69 6.62 29.83
N MET A 665 -13.76 7.47 28.81
CA MET A 665 -13.25 8.84 28.82
C MET A 665 -14.41 9.81 28.98
N SER A 666 -14.26 10.78 29.86
CA SER A 666 -15.14 11.96 29.92
C SER A 666 -14.56 13.09 29.08
N ALA A 667 -15.42 14.04 28.67
CA ALA A 667 -14.95 15.26 28.03
C ALA A 667 -13.96 15.99 28.96
N GLY A 668 -12.77 16.29 28.44
CA GLY A 668 -11.62 16.91 29.08
C GLY A 668 -10.67 15.96 29.80
N ASP A 669 -10.94 14.66 29.83
CA ASP A 669 -9.91 13.67 30.21
C ASP A 669 -8.82 13.61 29.12
N VAL A 670 -7.58 13.34 29.52
CA VAL A 670 -6.43 13.24 28.62
C VAL A 670 -5.84 11.84 28.69
N PHE A 671 -5.83 11.13 27.56
CA PHE A 671 -5.08 9.89 27.43
C PHE A 671 -3.62 10.19 27.14
N ILE A 672 -2.70 9.52 27.85
CA ILE A 672 -1.26 9.69 27.76
C ILE A 672 -0.63 8.34 27.45
N MET A 673 0.12 8.27 26.35
CA MET A 673 0.92 7.11 25.97
C MET A 673 2.39 7.49 25.88
N HIS A 674 3.21 6.70 26.55
CA HIS A 674 4.65 6.65 26.34
C HIS A 674 4.96 5.34 25.61
N THR A 675 5.45 5.41 24.36
CA THR A 675 5.79 4.20 23.62
C THR A 675 7.18 3.68 24.03
N PRO A 676 7.47 2.38 23.81
CA PRO A 676 8.76 1.79 24.14
C PRO A 676 9.91 2.37 23.31
N GLY A 677 11.11 2.36 23.87
CA GLY A 677 12.36 2.56 23.11
C GLY A 677 12.82 1.28 22.42
N GLY A 678 13.88 1.35 21.62
CA GLY A 678 14.56 0.17 21.07
C GLY A 678 15.78 -0.24 21.89
N GLY A 679 16.23 -1.48 21.74
CA GLY A 679 17.45 -1.99 22.36
C GLY A 679 18.74 -1.42 21.75
N GLY A 680 19.77 -1.26 22.58
CA GLY A 680 21.11 -0.86 22.14
C GLY A 680 21.93 -2.04 21.60
N TYR A 681 22.99 -1.73 20.85
CA TYR A 681 23.91 -2.70 20.28
C TYR A 681 25.33 -2.47 20.78
N PHE A 682 26.01 -3.56 21.14
CA PHE A 682 27.32 -3.60 21.80
C PHE A 682 27.40 -2.89 23.16
N THR A 683 28.31 -3.37 24.02
CA THR A 683 28.61 -2.69 25.27
C THR A 683 29.23 -1.32 25.00
N LYS A 684 28.69 -0.28 25.65
CA LYS A 684 29.24 1.07 25.62
C LYS A 684 30.59 1.08 26.35
N ILE A 685 31.70 1.28 25.62
CA ILE A 685 33.01 1.46 26.26
C ILE A 685 33.01 2.82 26.94
N SER A 686 32.92 2.83 28.27
CA SER A 686 33.19 4.03 29.05
C SER A 686 34.69 4.31 29.00
N HIS A 687 35.09 5.41 28.35
CA HIS A 687 36.42 5.98 28.58
C HIS A 687 36.50 6.48 30.03
N VAL A 688 36.76 5.57 30.96
CA VAL A 688 37.34 5.92 32.26
C VAL A 688 38.81 6.26 31.99
N LEU A 689 39.04 7.50 31.57
CA LEU A 689 40.35 8.12 31.73
C LEU A 689 40.60 8.18 33.24
N LYS A 690 41.37 7.20 33.75
CA LYS A 690 42.07 7.32 35.03
C LYS A 690 42.94 8.57 34.96
N GLN A 691 42.60 9.60 35.73
CA GLN A 691 43.58 10.57 36.21
C GLN A 691 44.33 9.97 37.39
#